data_AF-A0AAD7VSH1-F1
#
_entry.id   AF-A0AAD7VSH1-F1
#
_cell.length_a   1.000
_cell.length_b   1.000
_cell.length_c   1.000
_cell.angle_alpha   90.00
_cell.angle_beta   90.00
_cell.angle_gamma   90.00
#
_symmetry.space_group_name_H-M   'P 1'
#
loop_
_entity.id
_entity.type
_entity.pdbx_description
1 polymer ?
#
loop_
_entity_poly.entity_id
_entity_poly.type
_entity_poly.pdbx_seq_one_letter_code
_entity_poly.pdbx_strand_id
1 'polypeptide(L)'
;MYSRSGLLKPGPGQQHRADNDTAPSVRPQGQPPPGAQQLPNGPQNFARQPQYAQQMQKAQNVLTQQQQQQYGYGDGSHFQQQSGGQASQPSQPRQSASASATANQRRHLSSPFPVPHGPGTPGTPTGTSGASPSRGLLSGGGTGRDDSSMTIYYMTPPADLQPLLKDNPDAGYPDFFPWKGTHGEDSLTESYIQHGFEDKPFLSNETGSARATLYGPLRQNASLSALSKFMMNAIDKRQELNKIMPPTTFKPPPRVTLTDHKREAWLRDLASSSVPLRRLSRTIPHGIRNRMLVEQCCNKAVPIHRAVWFARCVGANELRGLKRKGSHASISDAETQWVREWTIQFTAFIEKVVSECGQPGDAMVKQTVPIPKWRERMDYAIRFASHLYSEDLIDRNYFLDWTVTQFEKSSPYRIPISLLLVRLFWSRIISHPAKSRKLAEALLHHVRLISGDLESQTPQAETYQQLLHKLSTCVYKLSCTSSDAFLMPENWPSIRPVLLRALALVNVDNAGSENVFEKIALANTSHQQSMLSLSGALSQNSEEEQRDRLLMVLRNATAPYDIDQISDELLITMSMPPPSYDGNDYKRLVHVLCEWAVCGLHGQMGPVDLATSMLKKWESLGKPVFDSIFSLFDIFLDMKGIDLDMFKIFLKQLLDKEVFAADNYIRRVIARGIFLLPDFKDKIRCHGFILAHLPLDGYPISLQNQRDILLRNVQKEEHERKPN
;
A
#
# COMPACT_ATOMS: atom_id res chain seq x y z
N MET A 1 27.02 61.63 -3.54
CA MET A 1 28.50 61.71 -3.35
C MET A 1 29.18 60.93 -4.48
N TYR A 2 30.49 61.17 -4.67
CA TYR A 2 31.49 60.46 -5.50
C TYR A 2 31.30 58.93 -5.68
N SER A 3 31.75 58.24 -6.75
CA SER A 3 32.39 58.65 -8.03
C SER A 3 32.39 57.55 -9.12
N ARG A 4 32.78 57.95 -10.36
CA ARG A 4 33.56 57.29 -11.45
C ARG A 4 34.10 55.84 -11.27
N SER A 5 34.39 55.01 -12.30
CA SER A 5 34.41 55.07 -13.80
C SER A 5 34.49 53.61 -14.36
N GLY A 6 34.43 53.26 -15.65
CA GLY A 6 34.38 54.00 -16.94
C GLY A 6 33.93 53.08 -18.11
N LEU A 7 33.67 53.60 -19.32
CA LEU A 7 34.55 53.55 -20.53
C LEU A 7 34.60 52.17 -21.24
N LEU A 8 34.40 52.00 -22.55
CA LEU A 8 34.53 52.90 -23.72
C LEU A 8 33.45 52.68 -24.84
N LYS A 9 33.51 53.52 -25.89
CA LYS A 9 32.68 53.57 -27.13
C LYS A 9 33.55 53.13 -28.36
N PRO A 10 33.08 52.99 -29.63
CA PRO A 10 32.13 53.86 -30.36
C PRO A 10 31.14 53.19 -31.35
N GLY A 11 30.40 54.01 -32.11
CA GLY A 11 29.66 53.63 -33.35
C GLY A 11 30.50 53.95 -34.62
N PRO A 12 29.94 54.41 -35.77
CA PRO A 12 28.61 54.99 -36.01
C PRO A 12 27.84 54.45 -37.25
N GLY A 13 26.74 55.09 -37.64
CA GLY A 13 26.07 54.89 -38.95
C GLY A 13 24.69 55.57 -39.05
N GLN A 14 24.55 56.57 -39.92
CA GLN A 14 23.28 57.26 -40.25
C GLN A 14 23.00 57.14 -41.76
N GLN A 15 21.74 57.25 -42.20
CA GLN A 15 21.22 58.39 -43.02
C GLN A 15 19.74 58.23 -43.45
N HIS A 16 19.20 59.30 -44.05
CA HIS A 16 17.80 59.60 -44.42
C HIS A 16 17.24 58.69 -45.56
N ARG A 17 15.99 58.78 -46.08
CA ARG A 17 15.04 59.91 -46.29
C ARG A 17 13.63 59.33 -46.66
N ALA A 18 12.55 59.61 -45.93
CA ALA A 18 11.50 60.64 -46.14
C ALA A 18 10.50 60.43 -47.32
N ASP A 19 9.20 60.53 -46.99
CA ASP A 19 7.99 60.86 -47.79
C ASP A 19 7.60 59.93 -48.97
N ASN A 20 6.35 59.83 -49.47
CA ASN A 20 5.15 60.67 -49.33
C ASN A 20 3.83 59.88 -49.59
N ASP A 21 2.65 60.50 -49.41
CA ASP A 21 1.30 59.94 -49.70
C ASP A 21 0.94 59.81 -51.20
N THR A 22 -0.02 58.91 -51.55
CA THR A 22 -1.16 59.11 -52.51
C THR A 22 -2.00 57.81 -52.64
N ALA A 23 -3.31 57.92 -52.93
CA ALA A 23 -4.27 56.80 -53.02
C ALA A 23 -4.77 56.49 -54.47
N PRO A 24 -5.98 55.94 -54.77
CA PRO A 24 -6.08 54.59 -55.37
C PRO A 24 -6.84 54.49 -56.72
N SER A 25 -6.71 53.36 -57.47
CA SER A 25 -7.68 53.01 -58.54
C SER A 25 -7.64 51.57 -59.13
N VAL A 26 -8.86 51.06 -59.38
CA VAL A 26 -9.32 50.23 -60.54
C VAL A 26 -8.99 48.72 -60.64
N ARG A 27 -9.94 47.96 -61.26
CA ARG A 27 -9.97 46.50 -61.53
C ARG A 27 -9.69 46.19 -63.04
N PRO A 28 -9.54 44.91 -63.45
CA PRO A 28 -10.70 44.06 -63.84
C PRO A 28 -10.61 42.63 -63.23
N GLN A 29 -11.68 41.98 -62.75
CA GLN A 29 -12.85 41.40 -63.43
C GLN A 29 -12.56 40.27 -64.43
N GLY A 30 -13.10 39.07 -64.14
CA GLY A 30 -13.12 37.85 -64.95
C GLY A 30 -14.37 37.01 -64.61
N GLN A 31 -14.80 36.12 -65.52
CA GLN A 31 -16.19 35.62 -65.58
C GLN A 31 -16.44 34.25 -64.87
N PRO A 32 -17.68 33.98 -64.43
CA PRO A 32 -18.17 32.64 -64.08
C PRO A 32 -19.02 31.99 -65.21
N PRO A 33 -18.96 30.66 -65.38
CA PRO A 33 -19.93 29.91 -66.19
C PRO A 33 -20.61 28.75 -65.37
N PRO A 34 -21.61 28.02 -65.91
CA PRO A 34 -22.95 28.57 -66.14
C PRO A 34 -24.10 27.59 -65.75
N GLY A 35 -25.35 28.04 -65.93
CA GLY A 35 -26.46 27.15 -66.33
C GLY A 35 -27.28 26.51 -65.21
N ALA A 36 -28.39 27.17 -64.82
CA ALA A 36 -29.54 26.46 -64.27
C ALA A 36 -30.41 25.93 -65.42
N GLN A 37 -30.91 24.70 -65.30
CA GLN A 37 -32.02 24.18 -66.12
C GLN A 37 -33.10 23.57 -65.22
N GLN A 38 -34.32 23.53 -65.74
CA GLN A 38 -35.54 23.38 -64.96
C GLN A 38 -35.97 21.92 -64.78
N LEU A 39 -36.77 21.68 -63.75
CA LEU A 39 -37.54 20.45 -63.58
C LEU A 39 -38.53 20.26 -64.75
N PRO A 40 -38.63 19.05 -65.32
CA PRO A 40 -39.82 18.58 -65.99
C PRO A 40 -40.57 17.57 -65.11
N ASN A 41 -41.83 17.91 -64.83
CA ASN A 41 -42.93 17.09 -64.34
C ASN A 41 -42.76 15.56 -64.35
N GLY A 42 -43.05 14.92 -63.21
CA GLY A 42 -43.89 13.72 -63.24
C GLY A 42 -45.36 14.10 -63.07
N PRO A 43 -46.31 13.15 -63.13
CA PRO A 43 -46.20 11.76 -63.60
C PRO A 43 -47.16 11.45 -64.77
N GLN A 44 -46.98 10.31 -65.46
CA GLN A 44 -48.05 9.71 -66.26
C GLN A 44 -48.13 8.18 -66.08
N ASN A 45 -49.29 7.75 -65.57
CA ASN A 45 -50.03 6.52 -65.87
C ASN A 45 -49.43 5.12 -65.57
N PHE A 46 -49.82 4.61 -64.39
CA PHE A 46 -50.69 3.43 -64.21
C PHE A 46 -50.29 2.00 -64.65
N ALA A 47 -50.60 1.07 -63.74
CA ALA A 47 -51.16 -0.28 -63.97
C ALA A 47 -50.29 -1.39 -64.63
N ARG A 48 -49.42 -2.04 -63.82
CA ARG A 48 -49.07 -3.48 -63.98
C ARG A 48 -48.84 -4.21 -62.64
N GLN A 49 -49.90 -4.43 -61.85
CA GLN A 49 -49.90 -5.43 -60.77
C GLN A 49 -51.24 -6.19 -60.74
N PRO A 50 -51.31 -7.35 -61.42
CA PRO A 50 -51.72 -8.57 -60.68
C PRO A 50 -50.76 -9.75 -60.85
N GLN A 51 -50.00 -9.81 -61.95
CA GLN A 51 -49.25 -11.01 -62.35
C GLN A 51 -48.07 -11.35 -61.44
N TYR A 52 -47.37 -10.35 -60.90
CA TYR A 52 -46.16 -10.56 -60.08
C TYR A 52 -46.47 -11.28 -58.75
N ALA A 53 -47.62 -10.97 -58.13
CA ALA A 53 -48.08 -11.62 -56.91
C ALA A 53 -48.37 -13.12 -57.13
N GLN A 54 -49.04 -13.47 -58.24
CA GLN A 54 -49.30 -14.87 -58.60
C GLN A 54 -48.02 -15.65 -58.93
N GLN A 55 -46.98 -14.99 -59.48
CA GLN A 55 -45.68 -15.61 -59.71
C GLN A 55 -44.95 -15.94 -58.41
N MET A 56 -44.90 -15.00 -57.46
CA MET A 56 -44.32 -15.23 -56.13
C MET A 56 -45.03 -16.37 -55.39
N GLN A 57 -46.36 -16.39 -55.42
CA GLN A 57 -47.15 -17.42 -54.73
C GLN A 57 -46.97 -18.82 -55.35
N LYS A 58 -46.80 -18.92 -56.68
CA LYS A 58 -46.41 -20.19 -57.34
C LYS A 58 -45.00 -20.64 -56.96
N ALA A 59 -44.02 -19.74 -56.94
CA ALA A 59 -42.64 -20.07 -56.54
C ALA A 59 -42.56 -20.59 -55.10
N GLN A 60 -43.31 -19.96 -54.19
CA GLN A 60 -43.34 -20.32 -52.77
C GLN A 60 -43.97 -21.72 -52.54
N ASN A 61 -45.02 -22.07 -53.28
CA ASN A 61 -45.63 -23.40 -53.23
C ASN A 61 -44.70 -24.50 -53.76
N VAL A 62 -43.88 -24.23 -54.80
CA VAL A 62 -42.89 -25.18 -55.32
C VAL A 62 -41.78 -25.45 -54.30
N LEU A 63 -41.25 -24.43 -53.62
CA LEU A 63 -40.27 -24.61 -52.54
C LEU A 63 -40.82 -25.49 -51.40
N THR A 64 -42.06 -25.24 -50.98
CA THR A 64 -42.70 -25.98 -49.89
C THR A 64 -42.89 -27.46 -50.22
N GLN A 65 -43.13 -27.79 -51.49
CA GLN A 65 -43.32 -29.17 -51.94
C GLN A 65 -42.01 -29.98 -52.05
N GLN A 66 -40.87 -29.33 -52.36
CA GLN A 66 -39.55 -29.99 -52.34
C GLN A 66 -39.09 -30.31 -50.90
N GLN A 67 -39.37 -29.40 -49.95
CA GLN A 67 -38.86 -29.51 -48.58
C GLN A 67 -39.51 -30.66 -47.75
N GLN A 68 -40.59 -31.27 -48.24
CA GLN A 68 -41.25 -32.42 -47.58
C GLN A 68 -40.72 -33.80 -47.97
N GLN A 69 -39.77 -33.91 -48.91
CA GLN A 69 -39.26 -35.22 -49.38
C GLN A 69 -37.94 -35.67 -48.72
N GLN A 70 -37.34 -34.88 -47.82
CA GLN A 70 -35.92 -35.05 -47.45
C GLN A 70 -35.62 -35.49 -46.00
N TYR A 71 -36.60 -36.03 -45.24
CA TYR A 71 -36.33 -36.56 -43.89
C TYR A 71 -37.11 -37.85 -43.57
N GLY A 72 -36.38 -38.93 -43.27
CA GLY A 72 -36.93 -40.17 -42.71
C GLY A 72 -35.82 -41.16 -42.29
N TYR A 73 -35.92 -41.70 -41.07
CA TYR A 73 -35.05 -42.72 -40.43
C TYR A 73 -33.56 -42.35 -40.21
N GLY A 74 -32.86 -42.84 -39.17
CA GLY A 74 -33.26 -43.61 -37.98
C GLY A 74 -32.04 -44.14 -37.17
N ASP A 75 -32.22 -44.38 -35.85
CA ASP A 75 -31.28 -45.05 -34.89
C ASP A 75 -29.82 -44.52 -34.75
N GLY A 76 -29.00 -44.93 -33.75
CA GLY A 76 -29.26 -45.72 -32.53
C GLY A 76 -27.97 -46.29 -31.87
N SER A 77 -27.87 -46.28 -30.52
CA SER A 77 -26.74 -46.77 -29.68
C SER A 77 -25.38 -46.00 -29.82
N HIS A 78 -24.41 -46.00 -28.91
CA HIS A 78 -23.91 -47.05 -27.99
C HIS A 78 -23.32 -46.49 -26.65
N PHE A 79 -22.97 -47.38 -25.71
CA PHE A 79 -22.48 -47.07 -24.35
C PHE A 79 -21.23 -47.92 -24.00
N GLN A 80 -20.23 -47.40 -23.27
CA GLN A 80 -19.22 -48.24 -22.57
C GLN A 80 -18.50 -47.51 -21.40
N GLN A 81 -18.02 -48.28 -20.41
CA GLN A 81 -17.27 -47.85 -19.20
C GLN A 81 -15.73 -48.04 -19.38
N GLN A 82 -14.79 -47.86 -18.44
CA GLN A 82 -14.75 -47.71 -16.95
C GLN A 82 -13.44 -46.91 -16.58
N SER A 83 -12.76 -46.83 -15.41
CA SER A 83 -12.83 -47.41 -14.04
C SER A 83 -11.90 -46.66 -13.05
N GLY A 84 -12.29 -46.63 -11.76
CA GLY A 84 -11.38 -46.47 -10.59
C GLY A 84 -11.11 -45.04 -10.04
N GLY A 85 -10.98 -44.80 -8.73
CA GLY A 85 -11.40 -45.60 -7.55
C GLY A 85 -10.51 -45.54 -6.29
N GLN A 86 -10.90 -44.78 -5.26
CA GLN A 86 -10.58 -44.85 -3.80
C GLN A 86 -11.23 -43.58 -3.14
N ALA A 87 -11.93 -43.54 -1.98
CA ALA A 87 -11.82 -44.16 -0.63
C ALA A 87 -10.80 -43.42 0.28
N SER A 88 -11.08 -42.90 1.51
CA SER A 88 -12.22 -43.07 2.45
C SER A 88 -12.49 -41.87 3.41
N GLN A 89 -13.64 -41.93 4.11
CA GLN A 89 -14.20 -41.33 5.36
C GLN A 89 -13.28 -40.69 6.47
N PRO A 90 -13.75 -40.03 7.59
CA PRO A 90 -15.08 -40.14 8.26
C PRO A 90 -15.73 -38.93 9.03
N SER A 91 -17.03 -39.10 9.36
CA SER A 91 -17.76 -38.69 10.61
C SER A 91 -18.10 -37.21 10.97
N GLN A 92 -19.08 -37.04 11.89
CA GLN A 92 -19.74 -35.80 12.34
C GLN A 92 -19.26 -35.32 13.74
N PRO A 93 -19.74 -34.18 14.28
CA PRO A 93 -20.92 -34.23 15.17
C PRO A 93 -21.93 -33.06 15.02
N ARG A 94 -23.00 -33.09 15.84
CA ARG A 94 -24.10 -32.10 15.95
C ARG A 94 -23.90 -31.11 17.13
N GLN A 95 -24.82 -30.14 17.23
CA GLN A 95 -25.14 -29.23 18.37
C GLN A 95 -24.32 -27.93 18.47
N SER A 96 -24.82 -26.80 19.01
CA SER A 96 -26.09 -26.07 18.78
C SER A 96 -26.16 -24.78 19.63
N ALA A 97 -26.39 -23.59 19.05
CA ALA A 97 -26.86 -22.40 19.78
C ALA A 97 -27.40 -21.26 18.89
N SER A 98 -28.56 -20.71 19.29
CA SER A 98 -29.01 -19.28 19.25
C SER A 98 -28.81 -18.32 18.05
N ALA A 99 -29.89 -17.57 17.80
CA ALA A 99 -29.97 -16.13 17.43
C ALA A 99 -30.10 -15.71 15.94
N SER A 100 -31.37 -15.49 15.54
CA SER A 100 -31.88 -14.36 14.73
C SER A 100 -31.11 -13.93 13.46
N ALA A 101 -31.58 -14.39 12.29
CA ALA A 101 -31.26 -13.80 10.99
C ALA A 101 -32.43 -12.95 10.46
N THR A 102 -32.19 -11.68 10.13
CA THR A 102 -33.21 -10.74 9.65
C THR A 102 -33.54 -10.96 8.17
N ALA A 103 -34.79 -11.29 7.85
CA ALA A 103 -35.20 -11.61 6.47
C ALA A 103 -35.33 -10.35 5.58
N ASN A 104 -34.59 -10.32 4.48
CA ASN A 104 -34.65 -9.24 3.48
C ASN A 104 -35.92 -9.34 2.61
N GLN A 105 -36.86 -8.41 2.77
CA GLN A 105 -38.07 -8.35 1.93
C GLN A 105 -37.75 -7.81 0.52
N ARG A 106 -37.85 -8.67 -0.50
CA ARG A 106 -38.00 -8.22 -1.89
C ARG A 106 -39.42 -7.69 -2.09
N ARG A 107 -39.58 -6.38 -2.31
CA ARG A 107 -40.87 -5.80 -2.71
C ARG A 107 -41.15 -6.08 -4.18
N HIS A 108 -42.30 -6.69 -4.47
CA HIS A 108 -42.86 -6.72 -5.81
C HIS A 108 -43.43 -5.33 -6.14
N LEU A 109 -43.27 -4.91 -7.40
CA LEU A 109 -43.98 -3.75 -7.97
C LEU A 109 -44.88 -4.27 -9.09
N SER A 110 -46.19 -4.12 -8.90
CA SER A 110 -47.22 -4.52 -9.86
C SER A 110 -48.13 -3.33 -10.11
N SER A 111 -47.99 -2.70 -11.28
CA SER A 111 -48.86 -1.62 -11.73
C SER A 111 -50.13 -2.20 -12.38
N PRO A 112 -51.35 -1.85 -11.92
CA PRO A 112 -52.57 -2.24 -12.61
C PRO A 112 -52.76 -1.43 -13.90
N PHE A 113 -53.46 -2.02 -14.87
CA PHE A 113 -53.91 -1.33 -16.09
C PHE A 113 -55.09 -0.39 -15.78
N PRO A 114 -55.20 0.79 -16.41
CA PRO A 114 -56.37 1.63 -16.32
C PRO A 114 -57.55 1.07 -17.14
N VAL A 115 -58.77 1.31 -16.65
CA VAL A 115 -60.04 0.93 -17.30
C VAL A 115 -60.67 2.17 -17.94
N PRO A 116 -61.28 2.10 -19.15
CA PRO A 116 -61.95 3.24 -19.75
C PRO A 116 -63.22 3.64 -18.99
N HIS A 117 -63.41 4.94 -18.76
CA HIS A 117 -64.65 5.49 -18.22
C HIS A 117 -65.62 5.90 -19.34
N GLY A 118 -66.92 5.76 -19.09
CA GLY A 118 -67.99 6.12 -20.02
C GLY A 118 -68.29 7.62 -20.11
N PRO A 119 -69.22 8.03 -21.00
CA PRO A 119 -69.48 9.43 -21.31
C PRO A 119 -70.23 10.17 -20.18
N GLY A 120 -69.72 11.34 -19.79
CA GLY A 120 -70.39 12.28 -18.87
C GLY A 120 -70.89 13.52 -19.59
N THR A 121 -72.11 13.96 -19.28
CA THR A 121 -72.76 15.15 -19.84
C THR A 121 -72.25 16.47 -19.24
N PRO A 122 -72.41 17.61 -19.94
CA PRO A 122 -71.68 18.85 -19.62
C PRO A 122 -72.23 19.64 -18.42
N GLY A 123 -71.32 20.23 -17.64
CA GLY A 123 -71.61 21.21 -16.60
C GLY A 123 -71.04 22.60 -16.93
N THR A 124 -71.82 23.65 -16.68
CA THR A 124 -71.49 25.05 -17.01
C THR A 124 -70.49 25.71 -16.03
N PRO A 125 -69.76 26.77 -16.44
CA PRO A 125 -68.57 27.22 -15.72
C PRO A 125 -68.82 28.24 -14.60
N THR A 126 -68.17 28.01 -13.46
CA THR A 126 -67.75 29.01 -12.46
C THR A 126 -66.38 28.55 -11.92
N GLY A 127 -65.41 29.40 -11.55
CA GLY A 127 -65.30 30.84 -11.66
C GLY A 127 -64.07 31.31 -10.87
N THR A 128 -63.22 32.16 -11.46
CA THR A 128 -62.06 32.86 -10.85
C THR A 128 -60.91 32.07 -10.20
N SER A 129 -59.70 32.34 -10.72
CA SER A 129 -58.46 32.58 -9.94
C SER A 129 -57.73 31.44 -9.21
N GLY A 130 -56.70 30.90 -9.86
CA GLY A 130 -55.61 30.14 -9.22
C GLY A 130 -54.35 30.15 -10.10
N ALA A 131 -53.34 30.95 -9.75
CA ALA A 131 -52.14 31.14 -10.58
C ALA A 131 -51.10 30.01 -10.40
N SER A 132 -50.32 29.74 -11.45
CA SER A 132 -49.08 28.94 -11.37
C SER A 132 -48.06 29.37 -12.45
N PRO A 133 -46.75 29.14 -12.26
CA PRO A 133 -45.78 30.18 -12.59
C PRO A 133 -44.95 29.95 -13.87
N SER A 134 -44.82 31.01 -14.68
CA SER A 134 -43.91 31.05 -15.82
C SER A 134 -42.45 31.26 -15.38
N ARG A 135 -41.62 30.21 -15.54
CA ARG A 135 -40.19 30.36 -15.87
C ARG A 135 -40.02 30.02 -17.36
N GLY A 136 -39.22 30.74 -18.14
CA GLY A 136 -38.30 31.82 -17.77
C GLY A 136 -37.02 31.73 -18.58
N LEU A 137 -37.14 31.82 -19.92
CA LEU A 137 -36.01 31.78 -20.85
C LEU A 137 -35.75 33.20 -21.37
N LEU A 138 -34.60 33.78 -20.99
CA LEU A 138 -34.06 35.01 -21.54
C LEU A 138 -32.64 34.77 -22.05
N SER A 139 -32.42 34.96 -23.35
CA SER A 139 -31.10 35.12 -23.97
C SER A 139 -31.26 35.67 -25.39
N GLY A 140 -30.74 36.87 -25.65
CA GLY A 140 -30.78 37.49 -26.98
C GLY A 140 -31.22 38.95 -26.94
N GLY A 141 -30.31 39.86 -26.61
CA GLY A 141 -30.53 41.29 -26.82
C GLY A 141 -30.31 41.63 -28.30
N GLY A 142 -31.35 42.14 -28.98
CA GLY A 142 -31.26 42.61 -30.36
C GLY A 142 -32.43 43.53 -30.68
N THR A 143 -32.15 44.71 -31.23
CA THR A 143 -33.17 45.68 -31.65
C THR A 143 -33.77 45.28 -32.99
N GLY A 144 -34.64 44.27 -32.97
CA GLY A 144 -35.54 43.92 -34.07
C GLY A 144 -36.87 44.67 -33.96
N ARG A 145 -37.51 44.95 -35.09
CA ARG A 145 -38.92 45.36 -35.12
C ARG A 145 -39.80 44.14 -34.81
N ASP A 146 -40.99 44.36 -34.23
CA ASP A 146 -42.03 43.34 -34.18
C ASP A 146 -42.54 43.02 -35.60
N ASP A 147 -41.90 42.07 -36.26
CA ASP A 147 -42.45 41.40 -37.44
C ASP A 147 -43.49 40.38 -36.96
N SER A 148 -44.62 40.90 -36.47
CA SER A 148 -45.79 40.16 -35.99
C SER A 148 -46.60 39.57 -37.16
N SER A 149 -45.90 38.93 -38.09
CA SER A 149 -46.50 38.03 -39.06
C SER A 149 -47.26 36.93 -38.31
N MET A 150 -48.56 36.80 -38.59
CA MET A 150 -49.39 35.74 -38.01
C MET A 150 -48.86 34.39 -38.48
N THR A 151 -48.15 33.69 -37.62
CA THR A 151 -47.47 32.45 -37.95
C THR A 151 -48.53 31.37 -38.18
N ILE A 152 -48.64 30.88 -39.42
CA ILE A 152 -49.63 29.87 -39.79
C ILE A 152 -49.41 28.64 -38.91
N TYR A 153 -50.46 28.23 -38.18
CA TYR A 153 -50.41 27.04 -37.36
C TYR A 153 -50.45 25.79 -38.25
N TYR A 154 -49.36 25.03 -38.25
CA TYR A 154 -49.31 23.70 -38.83
C TYR A 154 -49.40 22.67 -37.70
N MET A 155 -50.27 21.67 -37.86
CA MET A 155 -50.39 20.60 -36.87
C MET A 155 -49.14 19.70 -36.92
N THR A 156 -48.33 19.76 -35.88
CA THR A 156 -47.08 19.00 -35.72
C THR A 156 -47.26 17.81 -34.77
N PRO A 157 -46.44 16.75 -34.88
CA PRO A 157 -46.48 15.64 -33.95
C PRO A 157 -46.04 16.10 -32.54
N PRO A 158 -46.52 15.44 -31.46
CA PRO A 158 -46.04 15.70 -30.11
C PRO A 158 -44.52 15.58 -29.98
N ALA A 159 -43.87 16.47 -29.22
CA ALA A 159 -42.41 16.61 -29.21
C ALA A 159 -41.63 15.35 -28.78
N ASP A 160 -42.22 14.48 -27.97
CA ASP A 160 -41.61 13.22 -27.52
C ASP A 160 -41.86 12.05 -28.51
N LEU A 161 -42.79 12.21 -29.46
CA LEU A 161 -43.22 11.15 -30.39
C LEU A 161 -42.13 10.87 -31.44
N GLN A 162 -41.60 9.65 -31.44
CA GLN A 162 -40.61 9.23 -32.43
C GLN A 162 -41.30 8.83 -33.75
N PRO A 163 -40.70 9.14 -34.92
CA PRO A 163 -41.22 8.67 -36.21
C PRO A 163 -41.13 7.15 -36.34
N LEU A 164 -41.96 6.56 -37.20
CA LEU A 164 -42.03 5.12 -37.43
C LEU A 164 -40.69 4.54 -37.91
N LEU A 165 -40.00 5.27 -38.78
CA LEU A 165 -38.61 5.00 -39.19
C LEU A 165 -37.75 6.17 -38.74
N LYS A 166 -36.77 5.91 -37.86
CA LYS A 166 -35.84 6.93 -37.35
C LYS A 166 -35.09 7.68 -38.45
N ASP A 167 -34.75 6.97 -39.53
CA ASP A 167 -33.94 7.48 -40.63
C ASP A 167 -34.79 7.99 -41.83
N ASN A 168 -36.13 7.97 -41.71
CA ASN A 168 -37.06 8.51 -42.70
C ASN A 168 -38.31 9.12 -42.02
N PRO A 169 -38.34 10.44 -41.74
CA PRO A 169 -39.49 11.09 -41.12
C PRO A 169 -40.72 11.18 -42.03
N ASP A 170 -40.55 11.10 -43.36
CA ASP A 170 -41.65 11.14 -44.33
C ASP A 170 -42.49 9.85 -44.30
N ALA A 171 -41.95 8.76 -43.72
CA ALA A 171 -42.70 7.55 -43.39
C ALA A 171 -43.77 7.77 -42.30
N GLY A 172 -43.79 8.94 -41.66
CA GLY A 172 -44.81 9.35 -40.71
C GLY A 172 -44.54 8.92 -39.27
N TYR A 173 -45.52 9.25 -38.42
CA TYR A 173 -45.46 9.06 -36.97
C TYR A 173 -46.58 8.08 -36.55
N PRO A 174 -46.36 7.24 -35.53
CA PRO A 174 -47.39 6.32 -35.06
C PRO A 174 -48.59 7.11 -34.52
N ASP A 175 -49.79 6.76 -35.00
CA ASP A 175 -51.08 7.34 -34.61
C ASP A 175 -51.19 8.88 -34.81
N PHE A 176 -50.47 9.42 -35.80
CA PHE A 176 -50.50 10.85 -36.14
C PHE A 176 -50.58 11.07 -37.66
N PHE A 177 -51.78 11.43 -38.11
CA PHE A 177 -52.14 11.60 -39.53
C PHE A 177 -52.69 13.02 -39.77
N PRO A 178 -51.83 14.04 -39.94
CA PRO A 178 -52.30 15.40 -40.22
C PRO A 178 -52.88 15.50 -41.63
N TRP A 179 -53.92 16.33 -41.80
CA TRP A 179 -54.47 16.63 -43.12
C TRP A 179 -53.43 17.36 -44.00
N LYS A 180 -53.29 16.94 -45.25
CA LYS A 180 -52.27 17.43 -46.19
C LYS A 180 -52.81 18.10 -47.45
N GLY A 181 -54.14 18.21 -47.62
CA GLY A 181 -54.75 18.69 -48.87
C GLY A 181 -54.55 17.74 -50.07
N THR A 182 -54.34 16.46 -49.80
CA THR A 182 -54.13 15.39 -50.80
C THR A 182 -54.88 14.10 -50.41
N HIS A 183 -55.98 14.20 -49.67
CA HIS A 183 -56.82 13.08 -49.26
C HIS A 183 -57.81 12.68 -50.36
N GLY A 184 -58.48 11.53 -50.20
CA GLY A 184 -59.47 11.05 -51.16
C GLY A 184 -60.66 12.01 -51.32
N GLU A 185 -61.08 12.64 -50.22
CA GLU A 185 -62.14 13.66 -50.16
C GLU A 185 -61.77 14.97 -50.88
N ASP A 186 -60.48 15.38 -50.85
CA ASP A 186 -59.99 16.61 -51.50
C ASP A 186 -60.08 16.49 -53.04
N SER A 187 -60.23 15.28 -53.58
CA SER A 187 -60.33 15.00 -55.02
C SER A 187 -61.76 15.17 -55.52
N LEU A 188 -62.14 16.41 -55.84
CA LEU A 188 -63.48 16.81 -56.31
C LEU A 188 -63.85 16.24 -57.70
N THR A 189 -64.06 14.92 -57.76
CA THR A 189 -64.59 14.22 -58.95
C THR A 189 -66.09 14.42 -59.07
N GLU A 190 -66.61 14.41 -60.31
CA GLU A 190 -68.05 14.54 -60.60
C GLU A 190 -68.89 13.53 -59.79
N SER A 191 -68.43 12.28 -59.68
CA SER A 191 -69.05 11.23 -58.88
C SER A 191 -69.19 11.60 -57.40
N TYR A 192 -68.14 12.16 -56.77
CA TYR A 192 -68.17 12.54 -55.36
C TYR A 192 -69.02 13.79 -55.12
N ILE A 193 -69.05 14.73 -56.07
CA ILE A 193 -69.91 15.92 -55.99
C ILE A 193 -71.40 15.52 -56.08
N GLN A 194 -71.75 14.56 -56.94
CA GLN A 194 -73.14 14.13 -57.15
C GLN A 194 -73.66 13.13 -56.10
N HIS A 195 -72.80 12.27 -55.56
CA HIS A 195 -73.22 11.14 -54.70
C HIS A 195 -72.60 11.14 -53.29
N GLY A 196 -71.69 12.09 -53.01
CA GLY A 196 -70.88 12.12 -51.79
C GLY A 196 -69.57 11.35 -51.90
N PHE A 197 -68.66 11.61 -50.97
CA PHE A 197 -67.48 10.78 -50.72
C PHE A 197 -67.79 9.73 -49.65
N GLU A 198 -67.35 8.49 -49.86
CA GLU A 198 -67.50 7.38 -48.92
C GLU A 198 -66.15 6.66 -48.79
N ASP A 199 -65.64 6.53 -47.56
CA ASP A 199 -64.44 5.76 -47.27
C ASP A 199 -64.74 4.26 -47.46
N LYS A 200 -64.07 3.65 -48.43
CA LYS A 200 -64.29 2.24 -48.77
C LYS A 200 -63.62 1.33 -47.74
N PRO A 201 -64.35 0.39 -47.11
CA PRO A 201 -63.77 -0.48 -46.09
C PRO A 201 -62.64 -1.32 -46.68
N PHE A 202 -61.44 -1.23 -46.09
CA PHE A 202 -60.24 -1.91 -46.57
C PHE A 202 -60.36 -3.44 -46.52
N LEU A 203 -61.31 -3.97 -45.73
CA LEU A 203 -61.60 -5.40 -45.58
C LEU A 203 -63.11 -5.63 -45.69
N SER A 204 -63.55 -6.51 -46.60
CA SER A 204 -64.97 -6.79 -46.89
C SER A 204 -65.76 -7.48 -45.77
N ASN A 205 -65.18 -7.65 -44.58
CA ASN A 205 -65.80 -8.29 -43.42
C ASN A 205 -65.21 -7.73 -42.11
N GLU A 206 -65.11 -6.40 -42.01
CA GLU A 206 -64.54 -5.69 -40.86
C GLU A 206 -65.27 -5.95 -39.53
N THR A 207 -66.58 -6.19 -39.58
CA THR A 207 -67.41 -6.56 -38.41
C THR A 207 -67.29 -8.03 -38.01
N GLY A 208 -66.50 -8.83 -38.73
CA GLY A 208 -66.39 -10.27 -38.57
C GLY A 208 -65.48 -10.69 -37.40
N SER A 209 -65.89 -11.69 -36.63
CA SER A 209 -65.04 -12.24 -35.55
C SER A 209 -63.95 -13.18 -36.09
N ALA A 210 -62.69 -12.82 -35.89
CA ALA A 210 -61.52 -13.66 -36.21
C ALA A 210 -61.41 -14.96 -35.37
N ARG A 211 -62.39 -15.26 -34.49
CA ARG A 211 -62.39 -16.43 -33.60
C ARG A 211 -62.12 -17.74 -34.33
N ALA A 212 -62.80 -17.99 -35.45
CA ALA A 212 -62.63 -19.24 -36.20
C ALA A 212 -61.20 -19.38 -36.76
N THR A 213 -60.67 -18.31 -37.35
CA THR A 213 -59.32 -18.22 -37.91
C THR A 213 -58.22 -18.43 -36.87
N LEU A 214 -58.40 -17.89 -35.66
CA LEU A 214 -57.38 -17.91 -34.61
C LEU A 214 -57.46 -19.15 -33.69
N TYR A 215 -58.61 -19.82 -33.58
CA TYR A 215 -58.80 -20.93 -32.62
C TYR A 215 -57.87 -22.13 -32.88
N GLY A 216 -57.64 -22.46 -34.16
CA GLY A 216 -56.71 -23.52 -34.56
C GLY A 216 -55.27 -23.21 -34.15
N PRO A 217 -54.67 -22.10 -34.64
CA PRO A 217 -53.32 -21.67 -34.26
C PRO A 217 -53.12 -21.50 -32.75
N LEU A 218 -54.10 -20.94 -32.02
CA LEU A 218 -53.99 -20.72 -30.57
C LEU A 218 -54.04 -22.01 -29.74
N ARG A 219 -54.66 -23.09 -30.25
CA ARG A 219 -54.60 -24.43 -29.61
C ARG A 219 -53.23 -25.12 -29.78
N GLN A 220 -52.37 -24.64 -30.67
CA GLN A 220 -51.07 -25.26 -30.94
C GLN A 220 -49.98 -24.66 -30.03
N ASN A 221 -49.47 -25.45 -29.10
CA ASN A 221 -48.38 -25.04 -28.18
C ASN A 221 -47.14 -24.46 -28.91
N ALA A 222 -46.86 -24.95 -30.13
CA ALA A 222 -45.77 -24.45 -30.97
C ALA A 222 -45.96 -22.97 -31.36
N SER A 223 -47.19 -22.55 -31.69
CA SER A 223 -47.53 -21.19 -32.12
C SER A 223 -47.35 -20.16 -31.00
N LEU A 224 -47.77 -20.51 -29.78
CA LEU A 224 -47.55 -19.67 -28.59
C LEU A 224 -46.05 -19.57 -28.24
N SER A 225 -45.29 -20.68 -28.38
CA SER A 225 -43.83 -20.66 -28.22
C SER A 225 -43.14 -19.80 -29.28
N ALA A 226 -43.59 -19.87 -30.54
CA ALA A 226 -43.05 -19.06 -31.64
C ALA A 226 -43.31 -17.57 -31.44
N LEU A 227 -44.54 -17.19 -31.05
CA LEU A 227 -44.88 -15.80 -30.72
C LEU A 227 -44.05 -15.28 -29.53
N SER A 228 -43.89 -16.10 -28.47
CA SER A 228 -43.04 -15.75 -27.34
C SER A 228 -41.59 -15.52 -27.75
N LYS A 229 -41.02 -16.38 -28.62
CA LYS A 229 -39.65 -16.22 -29.14
C LYS A 229 -39.51 -14.97 -30.00
N PHE A 230 -40.48 -14.68 -30.87
CA PHE A 230 -40.49 -13.47 -31.69
C PHE A 230 -40.51 -12.20 -30.82
N MET A 231 -41.39 -12.15 -29.82
CA MET A 231 -41.48 -11.01 -28.89
C MET A 231 -40.21 -10.84 -28.03
N MET A 232 -39.61 -11.94 -27.56
CA MET A 232 -38.32 -11.89 -26.86
C MET A 232 -37.22 -11.35 -27.77
N ASN A 233 -37.07 -11.89 -28.99
CA ASN A 233 -36.07 -11.40 -29.96
C ASN A 233 -36.24 -9.90 -30.27
N ALA A 234 -37.49 -9.41 -30.38
CA ALA A 234 -37.77 -7.99 -30.59
C ALA A 234 -37.42 -7.13 -29.35
N ILE A 235 -37.71 -7.62 -28.13
CA ILE A 235 -37.33 -6.98 -26.87
C ILE A 235 -35.80 -6.93 -26.73
N ASP A 236 -35.11 -8.02 -27.02
CA ASP A 236 -33.65 -8.12 -26.92
C ASP A 236 -32.97 -7.23 -27.97
N LYS A 237 -33.49 -7.18 -29.21
CA LYS A 237 -32.96 -6.27 -30.22
C LYS A 237 -33.20 -4.79 -29.86
N ARG A 238 -34.35 -4.48 -29.26
CA ARG A 238 -34.61 -3.15 -28.68
C ARG A 238 -33.66 -2.84 -27.52
N GLN A 239 -33.30 -3.81 -26.69
CA GLN A 239 -32.29 -3.62 -25.64
C GLN A 239 -30.90 -3.38 -26.22
N GLU A 240 -30.49 -4.10 -27.27
CA GLU A 240 -29.20 -3.85 -27.96
C GLU A 240 -29.10 -2.42 -28.49
N LEU A 241 -30.10 -1.97 -29.25
CA LEU A 241 -30.10 -0.67 -29.92
C LEU A 241 -30.16 0.52 -28.94
N ASN A 242 -30.61 0.30 -27.70
CA ASN A 242 -30.64 1.32 -26.64
C ASN A 242 -29.40 1.29 -25.72
N LYS A 243 -28.41 0.42 -25.95
CA LYS A 243 -27.13 0.46 -25.20
C LYS A 243 -26.25 1.61 -25.72
N ILE A 244 -25.64 2.34 -24.79
CA ILE A 244 -24.63 3.37 -25.13
C ILE A 244 -23.34 2.66 -25.54
N MET A 245 -23.16 2.43 -26.84
CA MET A 245 -21.99 1.74 -27.42
C MET A 245 -20.73 2.60 -27.65
N PRO A 246 -20.78 3.94 -27.84
CA PRO A 246 -19.57 4.72 -28.06
C PRO A 246 -18.58 4.70 -26.88
N PRO A 247 -17.26 4.58 -27.11
CA PRO A 247 -16.25 4.62 -26.06
C PRO A 247 -16.18 6.02 -25.41
N THR A 248 -15.75 6.06 -24.15
CA THR A 248 -15.73 7.30 -23.35
C THR A 248 -14.85 8.37 -23.97
N THR A 249 -15.44 9.49 -24.40
CA THR A 249 -14.71 10.64 -24.96
C THR A 249 -14.01 11.51 -23.91
N PHE A 250 -14.15 11.18 -22.62
CA PHE A 250 -13.56 11.90 -21.50
C PHE A 250 -12.03 11.96 -21.59
N LYS A 251 -11.48 13.17 -21.48
CA LYS A 251 -10.04 13.44 -21.40
C LYS A 251 -9.82 14.38 -20.20
N PRO A 252 -8.82 14.14 -19.34
CA PRO A 252 -8.52 15.07 -18.25
C PRO A 252 -8.12 16.44 -18.81
N PRO A 253 -8.37 17.55 -18.09
CA PRO A 253 -8.07 18.91 -18.55
C PRO A 253 -6.63 19.05 -19.07
N PRO A 254 -6.42 19.71 -20.22
CA PRO A 254 -5.09 19.87 -20.79
C PRO A 254 -4.27 20.84 -19.95
N ARG A 255 -2.99 20.51 -19.74
CA ARG A 255 -2.02 21.41 -19.12
C ARG A 255 -1.41 22.32 -20.18
N VAL A 256 -1.39 23.62 -19.92
CA VAL A 256 -0.96 24.68 -20.85
C VAL A 256 0.06 25.56 -20.15
N THR A 257 1.11 25.96 -20.86
CA THR A 257 2.08 26.93 -20.37
C THR A 257 1.42 28.31 -20.29
N LEU A 258 1.20 28.81 -19.08
CA LEU A 258 0.67 30.15 -18.82
C LEU A 258 1.77 31.04 -18.26
N THR A 259 1.81 32.30 -18.71
CA THR A 259 2.62 33.36 -18.11
C THR A 259 2.28 33.50 -16.62
N ASP A 260 3.23 33.94 -15.80
CA ASP A 260 3.09 33.93 -14.34
C ASP A 260 1.88 34.74 -13.85
N HIS A 261 1.60 35.88 -14.49
CA HIS A 261 0.38 36.67 -14.24
C HIS A 261 -0.92 35.89 -14.52
N LYS A 262 -1.00 35.17 -15.66
CA LYS A 262 -2.16 34.35 -16.00
C LYS A 262 -2.28 33.12 -15.10
N ARG A 263 -1.15 32.55 -14.67
CA ARG A 263 -1.08 31.45 -13.70
C ARG A 263 -1.58 31.87 -12.32
N GLU A 264 -1.16 33.04 -11.86
CA GLU A 264 -1.56 33.62 -10.57
C GLU A 264 -3.04 34.04 -10.57
N ALA A 265 -3.55 34.58 -11.69
CA ALA A 265 -4.98 34.82 -11.87
C ALA A 265 -5.79 33.51 -11.81
N TRP A 266 -5.36 32.45 -12.51
CA TRP A 266 -6.03 31.14 -12.49
C TRP A 266 -6.04 30.51 -11.09
N LEU A 267 -4.97 30.67 -10.30
CA LEU A 267 -4.92 30.19 -8.92
C LEU A 267 -5.84 30.98 -7.98
N ARG A 268 -6.00 32.30 -8.18
CA ARG A 268 -6.98 33.11 -7.45
C ARG A 268 -8.42 32.75 -7.83
N ASP A 269 -8.70 32.50 -9.11
CA ASP A 269 -9.97 31.94 -9.56
C ASP A 269 -10.26 30.57 -8.92
N LEU A 270 -9.24 29.70 -8.79
CA LEU A 270 -9.39 28.39 -8.16
C LEU A 270 -9.78 28.52 -6.68
N ALA A 271 -9.17 29.45 -5.95
CA ALA A 271 -9.54 29.75 -4.56
C ALA A 271 -10.97 30.33 -4.43
N SER A 272 -11.40 31.15 -5.40
CA SER A 272 -12.70 31.79 -5.37
C SER A 272 -13.86 30.83 -5.66
N SER A 273 -14.64 30.50 -4.62
CA SER A 273 -15.83 29.64 -4.70
C SER A 273 -16.88 30.06 -5.73
N SER A 274 -16.93 31.35 -6.13
CA SER A 274 -17.86 31.85 -7.14
C SER A 274 -17.47 31.51 -8.59
N VAL A 275 -16.21 31.19 -8.87
CA VAL A 275 -15.78 30.81 -10.23
C VAL A 275 -16.07 29.32 -10.47
N PRO A 276 -16.86 28.94 -11.49
CA PRO A 276 -17.24 27.54 -11.71
C PRO A 276 -16.08 26.72 -12.29
N LEU A 277 -15.89 25.49 -11.79
CA LEU A 277 -14.82 24.60 -12.27
C LEU A 277 -14.88 24.33 -13.79
N ARG A 278 -16.06 24.41 -14.43
CA ARG A 278 -16.22 24.29 -15.90
C ARG A 278 -15.45 25.37 -16.69
N ARG A 279 -15.16 26.54 -16.09
CA ARG A 279 -14.28 27.57 -16.67
C ARG A 279 -12.81 27.16 -16.55
N LEU A 280 -12.42 26.66 -15.38
CA LEU A 280 -11.03 26.30 -15.06
C LEU A 280 -10.58 24.97 -15.66
N SER A 281 -11.51 24.05 -15.93
CA SER A 281 -11.23 22.75 -16.57
C SER A 281 -10.92 22.84 -18.06
N ARG A 282 -11.01 24.04 -18.67
CA ARG A 282 -10.61 24.27 -20.06
C ARG A 282 -9.09 24.26 -20.23
N THR A 283 -8.36 24.82 -19.27
CA THR A 283 -6.89 24.89 -19.28
C THR A 283 -6.38 24.87 -17.84
N ILE A 284 -5.43 23.97 -17.54
CA ILE A 284 -4.72 23.94 -16.24
C ILE A 284 -3.30 24.46 -16.44
N PRO A 285 -2.74 25.27 -15.53
CA PRO A 285 -1.35 25.71 -15.64
C PRO A 285 -0.35 24.55 -15.59
N HIS A 286 0.63 24.60 -16.48
CA HIS A 286 1.84 23.77 -16.39
C HIS A 286 2.77 24.24 -15.23
N GLY A 287 3.73 23.40 -14.86
CA GLY A 287 4.78 23.71 -13.86
C GLY A 287 4.38 23.47 -12.40
N ILE A 288 3.13 23.70 -12.02
CA ILE A 288 2.64 23.46 -10.64
C ILE A 288 2.42 21.96 -10.43
N ARG A 289 3.29 21.33 -9.62
CA ARG A 289 3.27 19.89 -9.27
C ARG A 289 3.83 19.64 -7.86
N ASN A 290 3.62 18.44 -7.34
CA ASN A 290 4.18 17.93 -6.07
C ASN A 290 4.03 18.97 -4.94
N ARG A 291 5.08 19.18 -4.13
CA ARG A 291 5.10 20.17 -3.03
C ARG A 291 4.66 21.58 -3.43
N MET A 292 5.01 22.05 -4.64
CA MET A 292 4.57 23.38 -5.12
C MET A 292 3.04 23.47 -5.28
N LEU A 293 2.36 22.38 -5.66
CA LEU A 293 0.90 22.33 -5.71
C LEU A 293 0.31 22.53 -4.32
N VAL A 294 0.85 21.83 -3.33
CA VAL A 294 0.41 21.90 -1.92
C VAL A 294 0.66 23.29 -1.34
N GLU A 295 1.87 23.83 -1.53
CA GLU A 295 2.24 25.18 -1.09
C GLU A 295 1.35 26.26 -1.75
N GLN A 296 1.06 26.17 -3.05
CA GLN A 296 0.18 27.15 -3.73
C GLN A 296 -1.29 27.03 -3.32
N CYS A 297 -1.81 25.83 -3.08
CA CYS A 297 -3.19 25.67 -2.60
C CYS A 297 -3.34 26.18 -1.16
N CYS A 298 -2.37 25.89 -0.30
CA CYS A 298 -2.36 26.30 1.10
C CYS A 298 -2.19 27.82 1.24
N ASN A 299 -1.18 28.42 0.58
CA ASN A 299 -0.90 29.86 0.65
C ASN A 299 -2.03 30.74 0.07
N LYS A 300 -2.98 30.15 -0.68
CA LYS A 300 -4.15 30.84 -1.26
C LYS A 300 -5.49 30.37 -0.67
N ALA A 301 -5.46 29.57 0.41
CA ALA A 301 -6.63 29.00 1.08
C ALA A 301 -7.65 28.35 0.11
N VAL A 302 -7.17 27.61 -0.89
CA VAL A 302 -8.02 26.99 -1.91
C VAL A 302 -9.00 25.99 -1.27
N PRO A 303 -10.34 26.09 -1.47
CA PRO A 303 -11.29 25.16 -0.87
C PRO A 303 -10.92 23.69 -1.13
N ILE A 304 -10.89 22.86 -0.07
CA ILE A 304 -10.21 21.54 -0.12
C ILE A 304 -10.70 20.66 -1.28
N HIS A 305 -12.00 20.64 -1.57
CA HIS A 305 -12.57 19.90 -2.70
C HIS A 305 -11.99 20.33 -4.07
N ARG A 306 -11.61 21.60 -4.23
CA ARG A 306 -10.94 22.14 -5.42
C ARG A 306 -9.45 21.83 -5.45
N ALA A 307 -8.79 21.84 -4.30
CA ALA A 307 -7.39 21.43 -4.18
C ALA A 307 -7.22 19.92 -4.50
N VAL A 308 -8.15 19.09 -4.01
CA VAL A 308 -8.31 17.68 -4.38
C VAL A 308 -8.56 17.50 -5.88
N TRP A 309 -9.50 18.24 -6.46
CA TRP A 309 -9.77 18.21 -7.91
C TRP A 309 -8.51 18.58 -8.72
N PHE A 310 -7.79 19.62 -8.31
CA PHE A 310 -6.57 20.07 -8.98
C PHE A 310 -5.44 19.03 -8.84
N ALA A 311 -5.24 18.44 -7.67
CA ALA A 311 -4.28 17.36 -7.44
C ALA A 311 -4.59 16.14 -8.32
N ARG A 312 -5.85 15.69 -8.38
CA ARG A 312 -6.31 14.63 -9.30
C ARG A 312 -6.03 14.97 -10.76
N CYS A 313 -6.37 16.19 -11.21
CA CYS A 313 -6.12 16.60 -12.59
C CYS A 313 -4.63 16.76 -12.94
N VAL A 314 -3.77 17.07 -11.97
CA VAL A 314 -2.31 17.08 -12.14
C VAL A 314 -1.78 15.64 -12.21
N GLY A 315 -2.10 14.78 -11.23
CA GLY A 315 -1.66 13.38 -11.21
C GLY A 315 -2.09 12.60 -12.46
N ALA A 316 -3.33 12.75 -12.90
CA ALA A 316 -3.83 12.14 -14.13
C ALA A 316 -3.08 12.61 -15.40
N ASN A 317 -2.48 13.80 -15.39
CA ASN A 317 -1.63 14.28 -16.49
C ASN A 317 -0.16 13.85 -16.35
N GLU A 318 0.40 13.81 -15.13
CA GLU A 318 1.74 13.28 -14.86
C GLU A 318 1.81 11.78 -15.24
N LEU A 319 0.84 10.97 -14.79
CA LEU A 319 0.77 9.53 -15.10
C LEU A 319 0.54 9.26 -16.60
N ARG A 320 -0.24 10.11 -17.29
CA ARG A 320 -0.33 10.10 -18.77
C ARG A 320 0.95 10.60 -19.45
N GLY A 321 1.85 11.28 -18.74
CA GLY A 321 3.21 11.60 -19.17
C GLY A 321 4.11 10.37 -19.08
N LEU A 322 4.16 9.75 -17.90
CA LEU A 322 4.95 8.53 -17.63
C LEU A 322 4.61 7.41 -18.63
N LYS A 323 3.32 7.11 -18.83
CA LYS A 323 2.84 6.10 -19.80
C LYS A 323 3.26 6.38 -21.26
N ARG A 324 3.61 7.62 -21.62
CA ARG A 324 4.12 7.98 -22.97
C ARG A 324 5.65 8.01 -23.06
N LYS A 325 6.38 7.94 -21.95
CA LYS A 325 7.86 8.00 -21.93
C LYS A 325 8.53 6.61 -21.96
N GLY A 326 7.76 5.53 -22.12
CA GLY A 326 8.29 4.19 -22.44
C GLY A 326 9.16 3.55 -21.37
N SER A 327 9.02 3.93 -20.09
CA SER A 327 9.68 3.19 -19.01
C SER A 327 9.07 1.79 -18.91
N HIS A 328 9.90 0.75 -18.90
CA HIS A 328 9.50 -0.66 -18.94
C HIS A 328 8.84 -1.20 -17.64
N ALA A 329 8.47 -0.32 -16.71
CA ALA A 329 7.70 -0.67 -15.52
C ALA A 329 6.23 -0.95 -15.89
N SER A 330 5.52 -1.78 -15.12
CA SER A 330 4.08 -1.97 -15.32
C SER A 330 3.33 -0.65 -15.13
N ILE A 331 2.14 -0.55 -15.73
CA ILE A 331 1.21 0.55 -15.49
C ILE A 331 0.93 0.71 -13.99
N SER A 332 0.82 -0.40 -13.26
CA SER A 332 0.63 -0.43 -11.80
C SER A 332 1.86 0.09 -11.03
N ASP A 333 3.06 -0.23 -11.50
CA ASP A 333 4.32 0.13 -10.84
C ASP A 333 4.58 1.64 -11.00
N ALA A 334 4.37 2.18 -12.20
CA ALA A 334 4.49 3.61 -12.48
C ALA A 334 3.46 4.44 -11.70
N GLU A 335 2.27 3.91 -11.47
CA GLU A 335 1.24 4.53 -10.64
C GLU A 335 1.61 4.47 -9.14
N THR A 336 2.05 3.31 -8.65
CA THR A 336 2.53 3.13 -7.27
C THR A 336 3.73 4.02 -6.96
N GLN A 337 4.71 4.11 -7.87
CA GLN A 337 5.87 4.98 -7.76
C GLN A 337 5.46 6.47 -7.74
N TRP A 338 4.51 6.86 -8.61
CA TRP A 338 4.01 8.25 -8.63
C TRP A 338 3.28 8.60 -7.32
N VAL A 339 2.41 7.73 -6.81
CA VAL A 339 1.69 7.95 -5.54
C VAL A 339 2.68 8.04 -4.37
N ARG A 340 3.72 7.20 -4.35
CA ARG A 340 4.76 7.23 -3.30
C ARG A 340 5.58 8.51 -3.33
N GLU A 341 6.07 8.95 -4.50
CA GLU A 341 6.76 10.24 -4.67
C GLU A 341 5.87 11.44 -4.31
N TRP A 342 4.61 11.45 -4.77
CA TRP A 342 3.63 12.46 -4.38
C TRP A 342 3.44 12.51 -2.86
N THR A 343 3.38 11.35 -2.20
CA THR A 343 3.23 11.26 -0.74
C THR A 343 4.47 11.77 0.00
N ILE A 344 5.69 11.43 -0.44
CA ILE A 344 6.95 11.94 0.10
C ILE A 344 7.00 13.48 0.01
N GLN A 345 6.57 14.04 -1.12
CA GLN A 345 6.56 15.49 -1.33
C GLN A 345 5.46 16.20 -0.52
N PHE A 346 4.36 15.49 -0.23
CA PHE A 346 3.27 15.96 0.64
C PHE A 346 3.69 15.93 2.12
N THR A 347 4.31 14.84 2.60
CA THR A 347 4.82 14.75 3.97
C THR A 347 5.93 15.77 4.23
N ALA A 348 6.87 15.95 3.30
CA ALA A 348 7.92 16.98 3.38
C ALA A 348 7.38 18.43 3.39
N PHE A 349 6.15 18.67 2.92
CA PHE A 349 5.47 19.95 3.13
C PHE A 349 4.93 20.08 4.56
N ILE A 350 4.37 19.01 5.14
CA ILE A 350 3.90 19.03 6.53
C ILE A 350 5.09 19.17 7.49
N GLU A 351 6.21 18.50 7.25
CA GLU A 351 7.47 18.68 8.00
C GLU A 351 7.92 20.15 8.01
N LYS A 352 7.84 20.84 6.87
CA LYS A 352 8.14 22.27 6.74
C LYS A 352 7.19 23.11 7.60
N VAL A 353 5.89 22.85 7.57
CA VAL A 353 4.91 23.56 8.42
C VAL A 353 5.20 23.30 9.91
N VAL A 354 5.55 22.06 10.29
CA VAL A 354 5.90 21.68 11.67
C VAL A 354 7.23 22.29 12.12
N SER A 355 8.20 22.52 11.24
CA SER A 355 9.47 23.19 11.59
C SER A 355 9.35 24.72 11.65
N GLU A 356 8.39 25.32 10.94
CA GLU A 356 7.94 26.71 11.11
C GLU A 356 7.22 26.94 12.46
N CYS A 357 6.65 25.89 13.07
CA CYS A 357 6.01 25.99 14.39
C CYS A 357 7.03 26.31 15.49
N GLY A 358 6.70 27.33 16.30
CA GLY A 358 7.51 27.80 17.44
C GLY A 358 8.58 28.85 17.10
N GLN A 359 8.71 29.28 15.84
CA GLN A 359 9.67 30.33 15.49
C GLN A 359 9.14 31.72 15.92
N PRO A 360 9.99 32.61 16.50
CA PRO A 360 9.53 33.87 17.11
C PRO A 360 9.09 34.97 16.11
N GLY A 361 9.16 34.72 14.79
CA GLY A 361 9.03 35.75 13.75
C GLY A 361 7.66 36.44 13.59
N ASP A 362 6.55 35.81 14.01
CA ASP A 362 5.20 36.41 13.93
C ASP A 362 4.78 37.13 15.23
N ALA A 363 5.55 37.01 16.34
CA ALA A 363 5.10 37.44 17.68
C ALA A 363 5.32 38.93 17.99
N MET A 364 6.24 39.61 17.31
CA MET A 364 6.75 40.93 17.72
C MET A 364 6.09 42.13 17.03
N VAL A 365 4.95 41.94 16.35
CA VAL A 365 4.25 43.01 15.61
C VAL A 365 2.80 43.18 16.08
N LYS A 366 2.60 44.17 16.97
CA LYS A 366 1.35 44.90 17.26
C LYS A 366 0.11 44.07 17.66
N GLN A 367 -0.07 43.91 18.98
CA GLN A 367 -1.26 44.28 19.78
C GLN A 367 -2.70 43.93 19.31
N THR A 368 -2.91 43.10 18.29
CA THR A 368 -4.20 42.45 17.97
C THR A 368 -3.89 41.00 17.61
N VAL A 369 -4.03 40.08 18.58
CA VAL A 369 -3.48 38.71 18.55
C VAL A 369 -3.71 38.03 17.18
N PRO A 370 -2.69 37.98 16.30
CA PRO A 370 -2.84 37.32 15.00
C PRO A 370 -2.82 35.82 15.22
N ILE A 371 -3.65 35.07 14.48
CA ILE A 371 -3.43 33.63 14.34
C ILE A 371 -2.10 33.48 13.59
N PRO A 372 -1.06 32.86 14.17
CA PRO A 372 0.26 32.81 13.54
C PRO A 372 0.16 31.95 12.27
N LYS A 373 0.83 32.36 11.19
CA LYS A 373 0.53 31.84 9.84
C LYS A 373 0.76 30.34 9.67
N TRP A 374 1.65 29.76 10.50
CA TRP A 374 1.86 28.31 10.56
C TRP A 374 0.59 27.56 10.99
N ARG A 375 -0.26 28.14 11.85
CA ARG A 375 -1.46 27.47 12.39
C ARG A 375 -2.55 27.32 11.34
N GLU A 376 -2.78 28.35 10.53
CA GLU A 376 -3.70 28.29 9.39
C GLU A 376 -3.20 27.29 8.34
N ARG A 377 -1.89 27.33 8.04
CA ARG A 377 -1.25 26.37 7.13
C ARG A 377 -1.31 24.92 7.65
N MET A 378 -1.25 24.72 8.96
CA MET A 378 -1.35 23.40 9.59
C MET A 378 -2.78 22.87 9.59
N ASP A 379 -3.78 23.70 9.93
CA ASP A 379 -5.21 23.33 9.82
C ASP A 379 -5.57 22.95 8.37
N TYR A 380 -5.12 23.76 7.39
CA TYR A 380 -5.25 23.45 5.98
C TYR A 380 -4.59 22.11 5.61
N ALA A 381 -3.34 21.89 6.04
CA ALA A 381 -2.58 20.68 5.76
C ALA A 381 -3.26 19.43 6.35
N ILE A 382 -3.77 19.53 7.58
CA ILE A 382 -4.52 18.46 8.27
C ILE A 382 -5.78 18.11 7.48
N ARG A 383 -6.61 19.10 7.13
CA ARG A 383 -7.86 18.87 6.36
C ARG A 383 -7.55 18.26 4.99
N PHE A 384 -6.53 18.77 4.29
CA PHE A 384 -6.14 18.24 2.99
C PHE A 384 -5.61 16.80 3.10
N ALA A 385 -4.79 16.49 4.12
CA ALA A 385 -4.31 15.13 4.41
C ALA A 385 -5.47 14.16 4.68
N SER A 386 -6.47 14.56 5.48
CA SER A 386 -7.66 13.74 5.75
C SER A 386 -8.39 13.36 4.47
N HIS A 387 -8.63 14.33 3.58
CA HIS A 387 -9.29 14.07 2.30
C HIS A 387 -8.44 13.19 1.37
N LEU A 388 -7.15 13.49 1.19
CA LEU A 388 -6.24 12.69 0.37
C LEU A 388 -6.14 11.23 0.88
N TYR A 389 -6.07 11.03 2.19
CA TYR A 389 -6.07 9.70 2.82
C TYR A 389 -7.39 8.95 2.60
N SER A 390 -8.53 9.66 2.68
CA SER A 390 -9.86 9.06 2.49
C SER A 390 -10.14 8.63 1.05
N GLU A 391 -9.51 9.27 0.07
CA GLU A 391 -9.73 9.04 -1.36
C GLU A 391 -8.63 8.23 -2.06
N ASP A 392 -7.74 7.58 -1.29
CA ASP A 392 -6.60 6.79 -1.80
C ASP A 392 -5.63 7.59 -2.70
N LEU A 393 -5.51 8.89 -2.44
CA LEU A 393 -4.62 9.80 -3.17
C LEU A 393 -3.21 9.94 -2.54
N ILE A 394 -2.87 9.09 -1.58
CA ILE A 394 -1.54 8.97 -0.95
C ILE A 394 -1.26 7.52 -0.54
N ASP A 395 0.02 7.13 -0.48
CA ASP A 395 0.47 5.85 0.07
C ASP A 395 0.16 5.80 1.58
N ARG A 396 -0.91 5.08 1.93
CA ARG A 396 -1.37 4.94 3.32
C ARG A 396 -0.31 4.29 4.22
N ASN A 397 0.49 3.35 3.71
CA ASN A 397 1.47 2.61 4.51
C ASN A 397 2.69 3.46 4.84
N TYR A 398 3.20 4.20 3.86
CA TYR A 398 4.27 5.17 4.04
C TYR A 398 3.80 6.36 4.90
N PHE A 399 2.62 6.95 4.62
CA PHE A 399 2.10 8.10 5.35
C PHE A 399 1.88 7.81 6.84
N LEU A 400 1.36 6.62 7.19
CA LEU A 400 1.22 6.22 8.59
C LEU A 400 2.57 5.98 9.28
N ASP A 401 3.58 5.42 8.59
CA ASP A 401 4.92 5.25 9.18
C ASP A 401 5.62 6.58 9.42
N TRP A 402 5.54 7.46 8.41
CA TRP A 402 6.03 8.83 8.50
C TRP A 402 5.36 9.58 9.66
N THR A 403 4.03 9.44 9.84
CA THR A 403 3.30 10.10 10.94
C THR A 403 3.83 9.69 12.32
N VAL A 404 4.10 8.40 12.53
CA VAL A 404 4.70 7.90 13.78
C VAL A 404 6.16 8.36 13.90
N THR A 405 6.97 8.27 12.83
CA THR A 405 8.38 8.69 12.81
C THR A 405 8.55 10.19 13.07
N GLN A 406 7.64 11.03 12.58
CA GLN A 406 7.64 12.47 12.80
C GLN A 406 7.23 12.82 14.24
N PHE A 407 6.33 12.03 14.85
CA PHE A 407 6.02 12.14 16.26
C PHE A 407 7.20 11.72 17.15
N GLU A 408 7.81 10.56 16.89
CA GLU A 408 9.03 10.05 17.51
C GLU A 408 10.15 11.12 17.54
N LYS A 409 10.43 11.74 16.39
CA LYS A 409 11.49 12.77 16.23
C LYS A 409 11.10 14.20 16.65
N SER A 410 9.93 14.40 17.25
CA SER A 410 9.47 15.74 17.64
C SER A 410 10.18 16.27 18.89
N SER A 411 10.67 17.50 18.85
CA SER A 411 11.14 18.22 20.04
C SER A 411 9.97 18.58 20.97
N PRO A 412 10.18 18.79 22.29
CA PRO A 412 9.11 18.89 23.29
C PRO A 412 8.01 19.91 22.93
N TYR A 413 8.42 21.10 22.49
CA TYR A 413 7.56 22.20 22.03
C TYR A 413 6.67 21.84 20.82
N ARG A 414 7.03 20.83 20.03
CA ARG A 414 6.31 20.39 18.81
C ARG A 414 5.47 19.13 19.01
N ILE A 415 5.71 18.37 20.09
CA ILE A 415 4.91 17.17 20.45
C ILE A 415 3.40 17.43 20.38
N PRO A 416 2.81 18.55 20.85
CA PRO A 416 1.37 18.77 20.76
C PRO A 416 0.80 18.73 19.34
N ILE A 417 1.59 19.17 18.34
CA ILE A 417 1.17 19.28 16.94
C ILE A 417 1.33 17.93 16.24
N SER A 418 2.44 17.22 16.48
CA SER A 418 2.64 15.86 15.96
C SER A 418 1.68 14.85 16.61
N LEU A 419 1.35 15.04 17.88
CA LEU A 419 0.35 14.24 18.59
C LEU A 419 -1.07 14.45 18.02
N LEU A 420 -1.38 15.64 17.49
CA LEU A 420 -2.65 15.90 16.80
C LEU A 420 -2.76 15.08 15.51
N LEU A 421 -1.68 14.98 14.71
CA LEU A 421 -1.62 14.10 13.54
C LEU A 421 -1.79 12.63 13.93
N VAL A 422 -1.05 12.15 14.94
CA VAL A 422 -1.16 10.77 15.44
C VAL A 422 -2.57 10.45 15.92
N ARG A 423 -3.22 11.36 16.65
CA ARG A 423 -4.59 11.16 17.16
C ARG A 423 -5.64 11.17 16.06
N LEU A 424 -5.45 11.94 14.99
CA LEU A 424 -6.34 11.97 13.83
C LEU A 424 -6.36 10.62 13.06
N PHE A 425 -5.20 9.96 12.96
CA PHE A 425 -5.06 8.67 12.29
C PHE A 425 -4.99 7.47 13.26
N TRP A 426 -5.31 7.67 14.56
CA TRP A 426 -5.11 6.69 15.64
C TRP A 426 -5.61 5.28 15.31
N SER A 427 -6.88 5.15 14.89
CA SER A 427 -7.50 3.86 14.56
C SER A 427 -6.88 3.17 13.34
N ARG A 428 -6.11 3.89 12.51
CA ARG A 428 -5.37 3.37 11.35
C ARG A 428 -3.91 3.06 11.68
N ILE A 429 -3.36 3.65 12.74
CA ILE A 429 -2.02 3.31 13.24
C ILE A 429 -2.10 2.01 14.05
N ILE A 430 -3.03 1.93 15.02
CA ILE A 430 -3.16 0.76 15.91
C ILE A 430 -3.56 -0.54 15.18
N SER A 431 -4.19 -0.44 14.01
CA SER A 431 -4.56 -1.61 13.18
C SER A 431 -3.34 -2.30 12.53
N HIS A 432 -2.14 -1.74 12.67
CA HIS A 432 -0.89 -2.28 12.13
C HIS A 432 0.09 -2.57 13.27
N PRO A 433 0.29 -3.82 13.72
CA PRO A 433 1.04 -4.13 14.93
C PRO A 433 2.42 -3.47 15.05
N ALA A 434 3.21 -3.47 13.97
CA ALA A 434 4.53 -2.83 13.95
C ALA A 434 4.46 -1.30 14.16
N LYS A 435 3.45 -0.62 13.59
CA LYS A 435 3.25 0.83 13.76
C LYS A 435 2.64 1.15 15.13
N SER A 436 1.84 0.24 15.67
CA SER A 436 1.32 0.29 17.05
C SER A 436 2.45 0.20 18.07
N ARG A 437 3.41 -0.74 17.89
CA ARG A 437 4.62 -0.86 18.73
C ARG A 437 5.50 0.39 18.66
N LYS A 438 5.85 0.84 17.45
CA LYS A 438 6.64 2.07 17.24
C LYS A 438 5.97 3.32 17.83
N LEU A 439 4.64 3.38 17.84
CA LEU A 439 3.88 4.42 18.53
C LEU A 439 3.97 4.30 20.05
N ALA A 440 3.92 3.09 20.62
CA ALA A 440 4.13 2.88 22.06
C ALA A 440 5.55 3.30 22.48
N GLU A 441 6.58 2.94 21.70
CA GLU A 441 7.97 3.35 21.91
C GLU A 441 8.10 4.88 21.91
N ALA A 442 7.57 5.55 20.88
CA ALA A 442 7.59 7.01 20.78
C ALA A 442 6.81 7.72 21.91
N LEU A 443 5.66 7.18 22.34
CA LEU A 443 4.89 7.71 23.46
C LEU A 443 5.67 7.60 24.78
N LEU A 444 6.28 6.44 25.05
CA LEU A 444 7.06 6.18 26.26
C LEU A 444 8.36 7.00 26.29
N HIS A 445 9.04 7.14 25.14
CA HIS A 445 10.19 8.02 24.99
C HIS A 445 9.86 9.47 25.39
N HIS A 446 8.75 10.01 24.87
CA HIS A 446 8.33 11.37 25.19
C HIS A 446 7.84 11.55 26.64
N VAL A 447 7.18 10.54 27.22
CA VAL A 447 6.86 10.53 28.66
C VAL A 447 8.12 10.56 29.52
N ARG A 448 9.15 9.76 29.18
CA ARG A 448 10.44 9.74 29.88
C ARG A 448 11.15 11.09 29.79
N LEU A 449 11.22 11.67 28.58
CA LEU A 449 11.91 12.93 28.32
C LEU A 449 11.25 14.10 29.05
N ILE A 450 9.94 14.27 28.92
CA ILE A 450 9.21 15.35 29.62
C ILE A 450 9.25 15.16 31.15
N SER A 451 9.29 13.93 31.65
CA SER A 451 9.45 13.67 33.10
C SER A 451 10.79 14.20 33.63
N GLY A 452 11.88 14.10 32.86
CA GLY A 452 13.18 14.67 33.23
C GLY A 452 13.21 16.20 33.15
N ASP A 453 12.61 16.79 32.12
CA ASP A 453 12.51 18.26 31.96
C ASP A 453 11.63 18.96 33.04
N LEU A 454 10.81 18.18 33.74
CA LEU A 454 10.03 18.59 34.91
C LEU A 454 10.85 18.55 36.21
N GLU A 455 11.78 17.60 36.34
CA GLU A 455 12.63 17.44 37.52
C GLU A 455 13.75 18.49 37.57
N SER A 456 14.11 19.10 36.42
CA SER A 456 15.12 20.15 36.29
C SER A 456 14.60 21.59 36.53
N GLN A 457 13.40 21.75 37.07
CA GLN A 457 12.80 23.05 37.49
C GLN A 457 12.71 24.12 36.37
N THR A 458 12.33 23.72 35.15
CA THR A 458 12.13 24.66 34.04
C THR A 458 10.89 25.57 34.25
N PRO A 459 10.91 26.84 33.82
CA PRO A 459 9.83 27.83 34.05
C PRO A 459 8.56 27.60 33.22
N GLN A 460 8.30 26.36 32.76
CA GLN A 460 7.13 25.97 31.97
C GLN A 460 6.44 24.71 32.52
N ALA A 461 6.75 24.33 33.77
CA ALA A 461 6.34 23.07 34.40
C ALA A 461 4.84 22.73 34.25
N GLU A 462 3.93 23.68 34.47
CA GLU A 462 2.47 23.44 34.31
C GLU A 462 2.08 22.99 32.88
N THR A 463 2.71 23.57 31.86
CA THR A 463 2.43 23.19 30.45
C THR A 463 2.98 21.80 30.16
N TYR A 464 4.15 21.45 30.71
CA TYR A 464 4.71 20.11 30.61
C TYR A 464 3.90 19.07 31.39
N GLN A 465 3.36 19.38 32.56
CA GLN A 465 2.43 18.51 33.29
C GLN A 465 1.15 18.22 32.49
N GLN A 466 0.54 19.25 31.88
CA GLN A 466 -0.63 19.07 31.01
C GLN A 466 -0.31 18.22 29.76
N LEU A 467 0.89 18.35 29.19
CA LEU A 467 1.33 17.53 28.07
C LEU A 467 1.61 16.08 28.50
N LEU A 468 2.26 15.88 29.64
CA LEU A 468 2.54 14.59 30.23
C LEU A 468 1.24 13.82 30.51
N HIS A 469 0.24 14.44 31.14
CA HIS A 469 -1.08 13.84 31.34
C HIS A 469 -1.76 13.45 30.01
N LYS A 470 -1.65 14.29 28.96
CA LYS A 470 -2.20 13.99 27.63
C LYS A 470 -1.48 12.81 26.94
N LEU A 471 -0.17 12.66 27.15
CA LEU A 471 0.62 11.53 26.67
C LEU A 471 0.31 10.24 27.45
N SER A 472 0.27 10.32 28.78
CA SER A 472 -0.17 9.23 29.67
C SER A 472 -1.57 8.72 29.32
N THR A 473 -2.51 9.63 29.04
CA THR A 473 -3.85 9.28 28.54
C THR A 473 -3.79 8.53 27.19
N CYS A 474 -2.84 8.84 26.31
CA CYS A 474 -2.63 8.09 25.07
C CYS A 474 -1.98 6.72 25.32
N VAL A 475 -1.01 6.61 26.24
CA VAL A 475 -0.39 5.35 26.66
C VAL A 475 -1.45 4.40 27.23
N TYR A 476 -2.25 4.87 28.18
CA TYR A 476 -3.36 4.10 28.77
C TYR A 476 -4.39 3.64 27.71
N LYS A 477 -4.76 4.52 26.78
CA LYS A 477 -5.69 4.15 25.68
C LYS A 477 -5.08 3.15 24.70
N LEU A 478 -3.77 3.22 24.47
CA LEU A 478 -3.07 2.24 23.62
C LEU A 478 -3.00 0.88 24.33
N SER A 479 -2.61 0.83 25.60
CA SER A 479 -2.50 -0.43 26.34
C SER A 479 -3.85 -1.13 26.54
N CYS A 480 -4.95 -0.38 26.69
CA CYS A 480 -6.30 -0.95 26.71
C CYS A 480 -6.82 -1.45 25.35
N THR A 481 -6.27 -0.96 24.23
CA THR A 481 -6.74 -1.32 22.87
C THR A 481 -5.81 -2.32 22.16
N SER A 482 -4.54 -2.34 22.54
CA SER A 482 -3.46 -3.10 21.92
C SER A 482 -2.32 -3.29 22.93
N SER A 483 -2.50 -4.23 23.87
CA SER A 483 -1.48 -4.68 24.81
C SER A 483 -0.17 -5.03 24.11
N ASP A 484 -0.30 -5.65 22.93
CA ASP A 484 0.77 -6.26 22.14
C ASP A 484 1.75 -5.22 21.57
N ALA A 485 1.30 -3.95 21.49
CA ALA A 485 2.14 -2.81 21.20
C ALA A 485 3.26 -2.62 22.24
N PHE A 486 3.06 -3.07 23.47
CA PHE A 486 4.01 -2.95 24.58
C PHE A 486 4.92 -4.17 24.77
N LEU A 487 4.88 -5.15 23.85
CA LEU A 487 5.81 -6.27 23.84
C LEU A 487 7.16 -5.83 23.25
N MET A 488 8.10 -5.51 24.15
CA MET A 488 9.42 -4.97 23.88
C MET A 488 10.48 -5.64 24.80
N PRO A 489 10.70 -6.97 24.70
CA PRO A 489 11.39 -7.72 25.75
C PRO A 489 12.84 -7.29 26.02
N GLU A 490 13.57 -6.89 24.98
CA GLU A 490 14.96 -6.42 25.08
C GLU A 490 15.08 -5.14 25.94
N ASN A 491 14.25 -4.13 25.64
CA ASN A 491 14.30 -2.82 26.29
C ASN A 491 13.44 -2.73 27.57
N TRP A 492 12.70 -3.79 27.92
CA TRP A 492 11.74 -3.84 29.02
C TRP A 492 12.26 -3.28 30.37
N PRO A 493 13.50 -3.53 30.83
CA PRO A 493 13.97 -2.99 32.11
C PRO A 493 13.98 -1.44 32.16
N SER A 494 14.26 -0.80 31.02
CA SER A 494 14.25 0.67 30.89
C SER A 494 12.84 1.25 30.70
N ILE A 495 11.91 0.45 30.18
CA ILE A 495 10.55 0.85 29.82
C ILE A 495 9.57 0.65 30.97
N ARG A 496 9.71 -0.45 31.72
CA ARG A 496 8.89 -0.81 32.89
C ARG A 496 8.62 0.37 33.85
N PRO A 497 9.62 1.12 34.37
CA PRO A 497 9.37 2.23 35.28
C PRO A 497 8.66 3.41 34.60
N VAL A 498 8.94 3.66 33.32
CA VAL A 498 8.31 4.73 32.54
C VAL A 498 6.83 4.41 32.28
N LEU A 499 6.51 3.16 31.93
CA LEU A 499 5.14 2.71 31.75
C LEU A 499 4.33 2.77 33.05
N LEU A 500 4.92 2.34 34.17
CA LEU A 500 4.28 2.41 35.50
C LEU A 500 3.98 3.87 35.88
N ARG A 501 4.95 4.77 35.73
CA ARG A 501 4.78 6.22 35.94
C ARG A 501 3.74 6.83 34.98
N ALA A 502 3.70 6.39 33.72
CA ALA A 502 2.71 6.85 32.75
C ALA A 502 1.28 6.48 33.19
N LEU A 503 1.06 5.24 33.63
CA LEU A 503 -0.26 4.73 34.03
C LEU A 503 -0.72 5.34 35.36
N ALA A 504 0.18 5.53 36.33
CA ALA A 504 -0.11 6.17 37.61
C ALA A 504 -0.50 7.68 37.49
N LEU A 505 -0.20 8.31 36.35
CA LEU A 505 -0.58 9.70 36.04
C LEU A 505 -1.96 9.83 35.38
N VAL A 506 -2.76 8.76 35.29
CA VAL A 506 -4.12 8.80 34.73
C VAL A 506 -5.13 8.45 35.82
N ASN A 507 -6.05 9.37 36.11
CA ASN A 507 -7.13 9.16 37.09
C ASN A 507 -8.15 8.12 36.56
N VAL A 508 -7.88 6.85 36.84
CA VAL A 508 -8.73 5.67 36.64
C VAL A 508 -8.70 4.88 37.95
N ASP A 509 -9.75 4.10 38.24
CA ASP A 509 -9.75 3.17 39.37
C ASP A 509 -8.48 2.31 39.36
N ASN A 510 -7.67 2.36 40.42
CA ASN A 510 -6.30 1.81 40.45
C ASN A 510 -6.22 0.36 39.94
N ALA A 511 -7.19 -0.48 40.30
CA ALA A 511 -7.26 -1.87 39.86
C ALA A 511 -7.29 -2.03 38.32
N GLY A 512 -7.85 -1.06 37.59
CA GLY A 512 -7.92 -1.07 36.12
C GLY A 512 -6.58 -0.74 35.46
N SER A 513 -5.83 0.23 35.98
CA SER A 513 -4.50 0.58 35.47
C SER A 513 -3.44 -0.45 35.88
N GLU A 514 -3.54 -1.00 37.10
CA GLU A 514 -2.69 -2.04 37.64
C GLU A 514 -2.84 -3.37 36.86
N ASN A 515 -4.08 -3.83 36.62
CA ASN A 515 -4.33 -5.06 35.85
C ASN A 515 -3.80 -4.98 34.39
N VAL A 516 -3.81 -3.80 33.78
CA VAL A 516 -3.24 -3.57 32.44
C VAL A 516 -1.71 -3.54 32.48
N PHE A 517 -1.11 -2.97 33.54
CA PHE A 517 0.34 -3.00 33.74
C PHE A 517 0.84 -4.43 33.96
N GLU A 518 0.19 -5.21 34.84
CA GLU A 518 0.58 -6.60 35.14
C GLU A 518 0.58 -7.49 33.89
N LYS A 519 -0.47 -7.42 33.06
CA LYS A 519 -0.56 -8.16 31.80
C LYS A 519 0.63 -7.89 30.87
N ILE A 520 0.99 -6.63 30.70
CA ILE A 520 2.13 -6.21 29.87
C ILE A 520 3.46 -6.64 30.53
N ALA A 521 3.57 -6.56 31.85
CA ALA A 521 4.76 -6.94 32.58
C ALA A 521 5.05 -8.45 32.54
N LEU A 522 4.03 -9.27 32.79
CA LEU A 522 4.10 -10.73 32.71
C LEU A 522 4.48 -11.19 31.31
N ALA A 523 3.85 -10.65 30.27
CA ALA A 523 4.17 -11.01 28.89
C ALA A 523 5.61 -10.65 28.50
N ASN A 524 6.08 -9.44 28.84
CA ASN A 524 7.48 -9.06 28.56
C ASN A 524 8.49 -9.93 29.33
N THR A 525 8.28 -10.17 30.62
CA THR A 525 9.21 -10.99 31.43
C THR A 525 9.18 -12.46 31.00
N SER A 526 8.03 -13.01 30.59
CA SER A 526 7.94 -14.36 30.01
C SER A 526 8.70 -14.46 28.68
N HIS A 527 8.59 -13.46 27.79
CA HIS A 527 9.38 -13.43 26.56
C HIS A 527 10.88 -13.25 26.83
N GLN A 528 11.29 -12.44 27.81
CA GLN A 528 12.70 -12.34 28.22
C GLN A 528 13.26 -13.70 28.68
N GLN A 529 12.52 -14.41 29.54
CA GLN A 529 12.92 -15.74 30.01
C GLN A 529 13.01 -16.76 28.85
N SER A 530 12.06 -16.71 27.90
CA SER A 530 12.10 -17.56 26.71
C SER A 530 13.30 -17.24 25.81
N MET A 531 13.63 -15.97 25.58
CA MET A 531 14.83 -15.58 24.81
C MET A 531 16.12 -16.03 25.51
N LEU A 532 16.19 -15.95 26.84
CA LEU A 532 17.34 -16.45 27.61
C LEU A 532 17.50 -17.98 27.49
N SER A 533 16.40 -18.75 27.55
CA SER A 533 16.45 -20.21 27.31
C SER A 533 16.85 -20.58 25.88
N LEU A 534 16.39 -19.81 24.88
CA LEU A 534 16.77 -20.00 23.48
C LEU A 534 18.23 -19.60 23.23
N SER A 535 18.72 -18.55 23.90
CA SER A 535 20.11 -18.14 23.86
C SER A 535 21.04 -19.21 24.45
N GLY A 536 20.62 -19.92 25.50
CA GLY A 536 21.35 -21.07 26.04
C GLY A 536 21.48 -22.23 25.03
N ALA A 537 20.44 -22.50 24.25
CA ALA A 537 20.47 -23.52 23.19
C ALA A 537 21.30 -23.08 21.97
N LEU A 538 21.22 -21.79 21.57
CA LEU A 538 22.01 -21.25 20.46
C LEU A 538 23.51 -21.08 20.80
N SER A 539 23.85 -20.95 22.09
CA SER A 539 25.25 -20.85 22.56
C SER A 539 26.08 -22.05 22.13
N GLN A 540 25.52 -23.27 22.18
CA GLN A 540 26.26 -24.50 21.83
C GLN A 540 26.70 -24.50 20.35
N ASN A 541 25.82 -24.07 19.44
CA ASN A 541 26.15 -23.94 18.02
C ASN A 541 27.19 -22.82 17.78
N SER A 542 27.12 -21.73 18.55
CA SER A 542 28.09 -20.62 18.45
C SER A 542 29.47 -20.98 19.00
N GLU A 543 29.55 -21.84 20.03
CA GLU A 543 30.82 -22.32 20.58
C GLU A 543 31.55 -23.25 19.59
N GLU A 544 30.83 -24.13 18.88
CA GLU A 544 31.42 -24.94 17.81
C GLU A 544 31.89 -24.07 16.63
N GLU A 545 31.10 -23.07 16.19
CA GLU A 545 31.50 -22.19 15.09
C GLU A 545 32.71 -21.30 15.44
N GLN A 546 32.78 -20.77 16.67
CA GLN A 546 33.95 -20.01 17.13
C GLN A 546 35.20 -20.90 17.28
N ARG A 547 35.03 -22.13 17.78
CA ARG A 547 36.11 -23.14 17.85
C ARG A 547 36.67 -23.45 16.46
N ASP A 548 35.81 -23.69 15.47
CA ASP A 548 36.24 -23.99 14.10
C ASP A 548 36.92 -22.79 13.42
N ARG A 549 36.49 -21.55 13.69
CA ARG A 549 37.18 -20.33 13.21
C ARG A 549 38.59 -20.21 13.79
N LEU A 550 38.76 -20.44 15.10
CA LEU A 550 40.09 -20.45 15.74
C LEU A 550 40.98 -21.58 15.21
N LEU A 551 40.42 -22.78 15.03
CA LEU A 551 41.13 -23.90 14.39
C LEU A 551 41.49 -23.62 12.93
N MET A 552 40.71 -22.83 12.19
CA MET A 552 41.02 -22.43 10.82
C MET A 552 42.23 -21.49 10.76
N VAL A 553 42.31 -20.49 11.65
CA VAL A 553 43.50 -19.61 11.76
C VAL A 553 44.75 -20.44 12.06
N LEU A 554 44.67 -21.35 13.03
CA LEU A 554 45.80 -22.23 13.39
C LEU A 554 46.19 -23.21 12.27
N ARG A 555 45.24 -23.76 11.51
CA ARG A 555 45.50 -24.64 10.35
C ARG A 555 46.09 -23.91 9.15
N ASN A 556 45.82 -22.62 9.00
CA ASN A 556 46.33 -21.80 7.90
C ASN A 556 47.74 -21.25 8.16
N ALA A 557 48.24 -21.34 9.40
CA ALA A 557 49.59 -20.90 9.75
C ALA A 557 50.67 -21.81 9.13
N THR A 558 51.50 -21.27 8.25
CA THR A 558 52.63 -21.96 7.62
C THR A 558 53.96 -21.46 8.16
N ALA A 559 54.98 -22.33 8.20
CA ALA A 559 56.33 -21.93 8.60
C ALA A 559 57.04 -21.13 7.48
N PRO A 560 57.87 -20.12 7.79
CA PRO A 560 58.21 -19.63 9.13
C PRO A 560 57.04 -18.83 9.76
N TYR A 561 56.73 -19.15 11.02
CA TYR A 561 55.56 -18.58 11.70
C TYR A 561 55.83 -17.15 12.19
N ASP A 562 54.98 -16.20 11.80
CA ASP A 562 54.92 -14.88 12.43
C ASP A 562 54.09 -14.97 13.73
N ILE A 563 54.80 -15.06 14.86
CA ILE A 563 54.20 -15.18 16.20
C ILE A 563 53.39 -13.91 16.55
N ASP A 564 53.78 -12.75 16.03
CA ASP A 564 53.10 -11.50 16.33
C ASP A 564 51.78 -11.38 15.54
N GLN A 565 51.83 -11.58 14.22
CA GLN A 565 50.66 -11.56 13.36
C GLN A 565 49.60 -12.59 13.80
N ILE A 566 49.99 -13.85 14.03
CA ILE A 566 49.01 -14.91 14.34
C ILE A 566 48.46 -14.74 15.77
N SER A 567 49.27 -14.28 16.74
CA SER A 567 48.78 -13.92 18.09
C SER A 567 47.65 -12.90 18.01
N ASP A 568 47.84 -11.86 17.22
CA ASP A 568 46.93 -10.73 17.17
C ASP A 568 45.68 -11.09 16.34
N GLU A 569 45.81 -11.89 15.28
CA GLU A 569 44.69 -12.47 14.52
C GLU A 569 43.80 -13.39 15.38
N LEU A 570 44.39 -14.21 16.26
CA LEU A 570 43.63 -15.05 17.20
C LEU A 570 42.86 -14.21 18.23
N LEU A 571 43.48 -13.17 18.78
CA LEU A 571 42.85 -12.25 19.74
C LEU A 571 41.75 -11.38 19.09
N ILE A 572 41.88 -11.04 17.80
CA ILE A 572 40.84 -10.37 17.01
C ILE A 572 39.69 -11.34 16.69
N THR A 573 39.99 -12.57 16.27
CA THR A 573 38.98 -13.62 15.96
C THR A 573 38.12 -13.96 17.17
N MET A 574 38.73 -13.95 18.36
CA MET A 574 38.04 -14.03 19.65
C MET A 574 37.05 -12.89 19.94
N SER A 575 37.31 -11.69 19.43
CA SER A 575 36.61 -10.45 19.85
C SER A 575 35.30 -10.18 19.08
N MET A 576 34.80 -11.18 18.34
CA MET A 576 33.66 -11.07 17.43
C MET A 576 32.74 -12.30 17.55
N PRO A 577 31.44 -12.17 17.88
CA PRO A 577 30.66 -10.96 18.18
C PRO A 577 30.90 -10.51 19.65
N PRO A 578 30.10 -9.62 20.30
CA PRO A 578 30.59 -8.88 21.46
C PRO A 578 30.81 -9.78 22.69
N PRO A 579 31.82 -9.48 23.52
CA PRO A 579 32.16 -10.32 24.67
C PRO A 579 31.04 -10.35 25.70
N SER A 580 30.66 -11.57 26.09
CA SER A 580 30.09 -11.81 27.41
C SER A 580 31.05 -11.28 28.48
N TYR A 581 30.54 -10.61 29.51
CA TYR A 581 31.35 -10.11 30.63
C TYR A 581 31.76 -11.25 31.60
N ASP A 582 32.40 -12.30 31.08
CA ASP A 582 32.93 -13.43 31.85
C ASP A 582 34.38 -13.74 31.38
N GLY A 583 35.28 -14.02 32.32
CA GLY A 583 36.71 -14.27 32.03
C GLY A 583 36.99 -15.60 31.33
N ASN A 584 35.95 -16.39 31.07
CA ASN A 584 36.01 -17.70 30.41
C ASN A 584 36.50 -17.64 28.96
N ASP A 585 36.31 -16.53 28.25
CA ASP A 585 36.62 -16.47 26.82
C ASP A 585 38.11 -16.68 26.54
N TYR A 586 39.01 -16.00 27.27
CA TYR A 586 40.46 -16.19 27.08
C TYR A 586 40.91 -17.62 27.38
N LYS A 587 40.28 -18.25 28.38
CA LYS A 587 40.51 -19.66 28.74
C LYS A 587 40.10 -20.61 27.60
N ARG A 588 38.99 -20.34 26.88
CA ARG A 588 38.58 -21.09 25.68
C ARG A 588 39.66 -21.04 24.58
N LEU A 589 40.27 -19.88 24.31
CA LEU A 589 41.36 -19.76 23.33
C LEU A 589 42.60 -20.58 23.72
N VAL A 590 43.03 -20.50 24.99
CA VAL A 590 44.16 -21.33 25.47
C VAL A 590 43.84 -22.82 25.36
N HIS A 591 42.60 -23.23 25.61
CA HIS A 591 42.18 -24.63 25.43
C HIS A 591 42.28 -25.08 23.96
N VAL A 592 41.74 -24.31 23.02
CA VAL A 592 41.80 -24.63 21.57
C VAL A 592 43.24 -24.63 21.05
N LEU A 593 44.11 -23.71 21.49
CA LEU A 593 45.52 -23.69 21.11
C LEU A 593 46.28 -24.93 21.61
N CYS A 594 46.09 -25.29 22.89
CA CYS A 594 46.72 -26.47 23.47
C CYS A 594 46.21 -27.78 22.85
N GLU A 595 44.91 -27.87 22.55
CA GLU A 595 44.32 -29.03 21.87
C GLU A 595 44.87 -29.17 20.45
N TRP A 596 44.95 -28.07 19.67
CA TRP A 596 45.53 -28.09 18.32
C TRP A 596 47.00 -28.52 18.31
N ALA A 597 47.81 -28.02 19.25
CA ALA A 597 49.22 -28.35 19.37
C ALA A 597 49.50 -29.82 19.72
N VAL A 598 48.54 -30.49 20.36
CA VAL A 598 48.64 -31.87 20.88
C VAL A 598 47.81 -32.87 20.04
N CYS A 599 46.97 -32.40 19.11
CA CYS A 599 46.17 -33.26 18.25
C CYS A 599 47.04 -34.01 17.22
N GLY A 600 46.97 -35.34 17.21
CA GLY A 600 47.85 -36.25 16.47
C GLY A 600 47.74 -36.25 14.93
N LEU A 601 47.11 -35.24 14.34
CA LEU A 601 46.94 -35.11 12.88
C LEU A 601 48.17 -34.51 12.16
N HIS A 602 49.11 -33.90 12.89
CA HIS A 602 50.16 -33.08 12.28
C HIS A 602 51.57 -33.69 12.28
N GLY A 603 51.89 -34.63 13.18
CA GLY A 603 53.12 -35.44 13.16
C GLY A 603 54.47 -34.68 13.18
N GLN A 604 54.47 -33.39 13.52
CA GLN A 604 55.65 -32.51 13.48
C GLN A 604 55.68 -31.61 14.72
N MET A 605 56.87 -31.16 15.16
CA MET A 605 57.02 -30.31 16.35
C MET A 605 56.51 -28.87 16.17
N GLY A 606 56.34 -28.39 14.93
CA GLY A 606 55.98 -26.99 14.63
C GLY A 606 54.79 -26.42 15.41
N PRO A 607 53.62 -27.10 15.49
CA PRO A 607 52.49 -26.68 16.30
C PRO A 607 52.80 -26.52 17.80
N VAL A 608 53.66 -27.40 18.34
CA VAL A 608 54.10 -27.40 19.74
C VAL A 608 55.00 -26.19 20.01
N ASP A 609 55.96 -25.93 19.12
CA ASP A 609 56.85 -24.78 19.19
C ASP A 609 56.09 -23.46 19.05
N LEU A 610 55.11 -23.39 18.15
CA LEU A 610 54.27 -22.20 17.95
C LEU A 610 53.41 -21.92 19.19
N ALA A 611 52.67 -22.93 19.68
CA ALA A 611 51.78 -22.78 20.82
C ALA A 611 52.53 -22.38 22.10
N THR A 612 53.65 -23.04 22.41
CA THR A 612 54.45 -22.67 23.61
C THR A 612 55.08 -21.28 23.51
N SER A 613 55.37 -20.80 22.29
CA SER A 613 55.88 -19.43 22.08
C SER A 613 54.76 -18.38 22.18
N MET A 614 53.56 -18.66 21.66
CA MET A 614 52.36 -17.82 21.87
C MET A 614 51.99 -17.70 23.34
N LEU A 615 52.01 -18.81 24.07
CA LEU A 615 51.72 -18.81 25.51
C LEU A 615 52.74 -17.96 26.30
N LYS A 616 54.04 -17.96 25.92
CA LYS A 616 55.03 -17.04 26.50
C LYS A 616 54.78 -15.56 26.13
N LYS A 617 54.35 -15.25 24.89
CA LYS A 617 53.91 -13.89 24.51
C LYS A 617 52.69 -13.44 25.33
N TRP A 618 51.73 -14.32 25.57
CA TRP A 618 50.52 -13.96 26.34
C TRP A 618 50.79 -13.83 27.84
N GLU A 619 51.73 -14.61 28.39
CA GLU A 619 52.22 -14.46 29.76
C GLU A 619 52.93 -13.10 29.95
N SER A 620 53.82 -12.69 29.03
CA SER A 620 54.46 -11.37 29.11
C SER A 620 53.49 -10.20 28.88
N LEU A 621 52.35 -10.45 28.23
CA LEU A 621 51.19 -9.53 28.16
C LEU A 621 50.25 -9.63 29.37
N GLY A 622 50.65 -10.31 30.45
CA GLY A 622 49.94 -10.37 31.73
C GLY A 622 48.63 -11.17 31.72
N LYS A 623 48.48 -12.13 30.79
CA LYS A 623 47.28 -12.99 30.72
C LYS A 623 47.37 -14.18 31.69
N PRO A 624 46.23 -14.71 32.20
CA PRO A 624 46.21 -15.84 33.14
C PRO A 624 46.44 -17.19 32.43
N VAL A 625 47.63 -17.35 31.83
CA VAL A 625 48.05 -18.54 31.08
C VAL A 625 48.11 -19.77 32.00
N PHE A 626 48.76 -19.66 33.16
CA PHE A 626 48.92 -20.77 34.11
C PHE A 626 47.58 -21.31 34.64
N ASP A 627 46.61 -20.44 34.93
CA ASP A 627 45.25 -20.85 35.32
C ASP A 627 44.52 -21.58 34.20
N SER A 628 44.67 -21.09 32.97
CA SER A 628 44.06 -21.66 31.79
C SER A 628 44.61 -23.05 31.49
N ILE A 629 45.94 -23.24 31.51
CA ILE A 629 46.62 -24.54 31.38
C ILE A 629 46.23 -25.48 32.53
N PHE A 630 46.22 -25.01 33.78
CA PHE A 630 45.82 -25.84 34.93
C PHE A 630 44.37 -26.35 34.79
N SER A 631 43.49 -25.56 34.19
CA SER A 631 42.10 -25.96 33.90
C SER A 631 41.95 -26.84 32.66
N LEU A 632 42.92 -26.89 31.75
CA LEU A 632 43.00 -27.89 30.67
C LEU A 632 43.40 -29.25 31.27
N PHE A 633 44.35 -29.25 32.21
CA PHE A 633 44.83 -30.45 32.89
C PHE A 633 43.77 -31.14 33.77
N ASP A 634 42.66 -30.46 34.09
CA ASP A 634 41.47 -31.04 34.73
C ASP A 634 40.74 -32.06 33.83
N ILE A 635 40.78 -31.87 32.51
CA ILE A 635 39.99 -32.58 31.49
C ILE A 635 40.85 -33.18 30.36
N PHE A 636 42.17 -33.19 30.54
CA PHE A 636 43.10 -33.43 29.44
C PHE A 636 42.86 -34.78 28.74
N LEU A 637 42.66 -35.87 29.49
CA LEU A 637 42.51 -37.21 28.88
C LEU A 637 41.18 -37.41 28.13
N ASP A 638 40.24 -36.45 28.20
CA ASP A 638 38.91 -36.53 27.58
C ASP A 638 38.83 -35.82 26.21
N MET A 639 39.86 -35.09 25.77
CA MET A 639 39.84 -34.38 24.48
C MET A 639 40.09 -35.34 23.30
N LYS A 640 39.39 -35.10 22.17
CA LYS A 640 39.35 -36.05 21.05
C LYS A 640 40.59 -35.91 20.16
N GLY A 641 41.32 -37.01 19.96
CA GLY A 641 42.43 -37.07 19.00
C GLY A 641 43.79 -36.62 19.53
N ILE A 642 43.97 -36.61 20.85
CA ILE A 642 45.26 -36.37 21.51
C ILE A 642 46.33 -37.39 21.09
N ASP A 643 47.53 -36.89 20.83
CA ASP A 643 48.77 -37.65 20.84
C ASP A 643 49.47 -37.49 22.20
N LEU A 644 49.62 -38.61 22.92
CA LEU A 644 50.20 -38.63 24.27
C LEU A 644 51.72 -38.41 24.29
N ASP A 645 52.43 -38.65 23.19
CA ASP A 645 53.87 -38.41 23.09
C ASP A 645 54.16 -36.96 22.68
N MET A 646 53.35 -36.40 21.77
CA MET A 646 53.34 -34.96 21.50
C MET A 646 52.98 -34.15 22.76
N PHE A 647 52.08 -34.64 23.62
CA PHE A 647 51.81 -34.02 24.91
C PHE A 647 53.02 -34.02 25.86
N LYS A 648 53.82 -35.09 25.91
CA LYS A 648 55.05 -35.13 26.72
C LYS A 648 56.07 -34.10 26.22
N ILE A 649 56.19 -33.95 24.90
CA ILE A 649 57.03 -32.92 24.26
C ILE A 649 56.51 -31.52 24.60
N PHE A 650 55.20 -31.27 24.52
CA PHE A 650 54.57 -30.01 24.91
C PHE A 650 54.79 -29.66 26.39
N LEU A 651 54.59 -30.62 27.30
CA LEU A 651 54.82 -30.46 28.73
C LEU A 651 56.29 -30.12 29.03
N LYS A 652 57.24 -30.77 28.33
CA LYS A 652 58.66 -30.41 28.42
C LYS A 652 58.92 -29.00 27.90
N GLN A 653 58.43 -28.63 26.71
CA GLN A 653 58.65 -27.30 26.14
C GLN A 653 58.03 -26.17 26.99
N LEU A 654 56.92 -26.42 27.68
CA LEU A 654 56.34 -25.45 28.63
C LEU A 654 57.25 -25.19 29.85
N LEU A 655 57.99 -26.20 30.30
CA LEU A 655 59.01 -26.08 31.35
C LEU A 655 60.28 -25.40 30.81
N ASP A 656 60.80 -25.86 29.66
CA ASP A 656 62.01 -25.32 29.02
C ASP A 656 61.86 -23.84 28.62
N LYS A 657 60.62 -23.40 28.32
CA LYS A 657 60.29 -21.99 28.04
C LYS A 657 59.77 -21.23 29.28
N GLU A 658 59.80 -21.80 30.48
CA GLU A 658 59.39 -21.18 31.77
C GLU A 658 57.90 -20.80 31.92
N VAL A 659 57.06 -21.03 30.89
CA VAL A 659 55.61 -20.72 30.86
C VAL A 659 54.81 -21.54 31.88
N PHE A 660 55.40 -22.61 32.40
CA PHE A 660 54.78 -23.49 33.37
C PHE A 660 55.76 -23.87 34.47
N ALA A 661 55.55 -23.35 35.69
CA ALA A 661 56.39 -23.64 36.84
C ALA A 661 55.92 -24.92 37.56
N ALA A 662 56.77 -25.96 37.56
CA ALA A 662 56.48 -27.26 38.17
C ALA A 662 56.20 -27.20 39.69
N ASP A 663 56.85 -26.29 40.40
CA ASP A 663 56.69 -26.11 41.84
C ASP A 663 55.33 -25.45 42.19
N ASN A 664 54.89 -24.46 41.40
CA ASN A 664 53.55 -23.90 41.48
C ASN A 664 52.49 -24.95 41.14
N TYR A 665 52.72 -25.81 40.14
CA TYR A 665 51.81 -26.89 39.79
C TYR A 665 51.64 -27.89 40.94
N ILE A 666 52.74 -28.44 41.47
CA ILE A 666 52.72 -29.42 42.57
C ILE A 666 52.08 -28.80 43.82
N ARG A 667 52.43 -27.55 44.19
CA ARG A 667 51.79 -26.85 45.31
C ARG A 667 50.29 -26.65 45.11
N ARG A 668 49.83 -26.31 43.90
CA ARG A 668 48.40 -26.11 43.59
C ARG A 668 47.60 -27.41 43.58
N VAL A 669 48.19 -28.50 43.08
CA VAL A 669 47.63 -29.86 43.14
C VAL A 669 47.42 -30.31 44.59
N ILE A 670 48.41 -30.07 45.46
CA ILE A 670 48.33 -30.36 46.90
C ILE A 670 47.24 -29.49 47.55
N ALA A 671 47.26 -28.18 47.33
CA ALA A 671 46.32 -27.23 47.94
C ALA A 671 44.86 -27.46 47.53
N ARG A 672 44.62 -28.04 46.34
CA ARG A 672 43.28 -28.41 45.85
C ARG A 672 42.81 -29.80 46.29
N GLY A 673 43.65 -30.55 47.01
CA GLY A 673 43.28 -31.84 47.61
C GLY A 673 42.97 -32.97 46.61
N ILE A 674 43.44 -32.86 45.37
CA ILE A 674 43.03 -33.75 44.25
C ILE A 674 43.29 -35.22 44.58
N PHE A 675 44.43 -35.53 45.21
CA PHE A 675 44.83 -36.89 45.63
C PHE A 675 44.51 -37.20 47.11
N LEU A 676 43.58 -36.47 47.71
CA LEU A 676 43.14 -36.62 49.11
C LEU A 676 41.61 -36.72 49.26
N LEU A 677 40.84 -36.34 48.24
CA LEU A 677 39.37 -36.32 48.26
C LEU A 677 38.81 -37.31 47.22
N PRO A 678 37.92 -38.25 47.61
CA PRO A 678 37.45 -39.33 46.74
C PRO A 678 36.51 -38.88 45.62
N ASP A 679 36.12 -37.60 45.59
CA ASP A 679 35.20 -37.03 44.59
C ASP A 679 35.89 -36.64 43.27
N PHE A 680 37.22 -36.69 43.20
CA PHE A 680 38.01 -36.21 42.05
C PHE A 680 38.61 -37.31 41.16
N LYS A 681 37.99 -38.49 41.12
CA LYS A 681 38.51 -39.72 40.47
C LYS A 681 39.00 -39.59 39.03
N ASP A 682 38.42 -38.71 38.22
CA ASP A 682 38.83 -38.52 36.83
C ASP A 682 39.98 -37.50 36.70
N LYS A 683 39.98 -36.48 37.58
CA LYS A 683 41.09 -35.52 37.72
C LYS A 683 42.35 -36.16 38.29
N ILE A 684 42.18 -37.18 39.16
CA ILE A 684 43.26 -38.05 39.65
C ILE A 684 43.97 -38.74 38.47
N ARG A 685 43.25 -39.18 37.43
CA ARG A 685 43.85 -39.77 36.21
C ARG A 685 44.67 -38.72 35.45
N CYS A 686 44.06 -37.57 35.12
CA CYS A 686 44.69 -36.54 34.30
C CYS A 686 45.94 -35.97 34.99
N HIS A 687 45.82 -35.49 36.23
CA HIS A 687 46.95 -34.95 36.97
C HIS A 687 47.98 -36.03 37.35
N GLY A 688 47.56 -37.28 37.58
CA GLY A 688 48.45 -38.41 37.85
C GLY A 688 49.34 -38.74 36.65
N PHE A 689 48.75 -38.80 35.44
CA PHE A 689 49.50 -38.97 34.19
C PHE A 689 50.51 -37.85 33.96
N ILE A 690 50.11 -36.58 34.21
CA ILE A 690 51.00 -35.42 34.08
C ILE A 690 52.15 -35.49 35.09
N LEU A 691 51.88 -35.82 36.37
CA LEU A 691 52.91 -35.96 37.38
C LEU A 691 53.91 -37.08 37.04
N ALA A 692 53.43 -38.22 36.53
CA ALA A 692 54.28 -39.34 36.14
C ALA A 692 55.24 -39.03 34.98
N HIS A 693 54.87 -38.09 34.10
CA HIS A 693 55.66 -37.70 32.92
C HIS A 693 56.33 -36.32 33.06
N LEU A 694 56.32 -35.71 34.24
CA LEU A 694 56.92 -34.39 34.47
C LEU A 694 58.46 -34.49 34.56
N PRO A 695 59.24 -33.90 33.63
CA PRO A 695 60.70 -33.98 33.65
C PRO A 695 61.25 -33.06 34.75
N LEU A 696 61.63 -33.67 35.89
CA LEU A 696 62.11 -32.98 37.09
C LEU A 696 63.62 -33.12 37.31
N ASP A 697 64.38 -33.56 36.31
CA ASP A 697 65.79 -33.96 36.47
C ASP A 697 66.73 -32.80 36.83
N GLY A 698 66.33 -31.56 36.50
CA GLY A 698 67.01 -30.32 36.92
C GLY A 698 66.41 -29.62 38.15
N TYR A 699 65.37 -30.19 38.77
CA TYR A 699 64.65 -29.57 39.89
C TYR A 699 65.12 -30.09 41.26
N PRO A 700 64.94 -29.32 42.35
CA PRO A 700 65.27 -29.74 43.71
C PRO A 700 64.68 -31.10 44.10
N ILE A 701 65.49 -31.93 44.78
CA ILE A 701 65.13 -33.27 45.28
C ILE A 701 63.86 -33.24 46.16
N SER A 702 63.58 -32.12 46.84
CA SER A 702 62.34 -31.91 47.61
C SER A 702 61.08 -31.95 46.74
N LEU A 703 61.12 -31.46 45.50
CA LEU A 703 59.99 -31.51 44.55
C LEU A 703 59.83 -32.90 43.92
N GLN A 704 60.94 -33.58 43.64
CA GLN A 704 60.93 -34.99 43.21
C GLN A 704 60.27 -35.88 44.28
N ASN A 705 60.68 -35.72 45.55
CA ASN A 705 60.06 -36.40 46.69
C ASN A 705 58.56 -36.07 46.84
N GLN A 706 58.14 -34.82 46.61
CA GLN A 706 56.71 -34.44 46.64
C GLN A 706 55.90 -35.12 45.53
N ARG A 707 56.42 -35.14 44.28
CA ARG A 707 55.81 -35.89 43.17
C ARG A 707 55.65 -37.36 43.54
N ASP A 708 56.70 -37.99 44.05
CA ASP A 708 56.72 -39.42 44.34
C ASP A 708 55.78 -39.81 45.50
N ILE A 709 55.58 -38.91 46.47
CA ILE A 709 54.55 -39.06 47.53
C ILE A 709 53.14 -39.01 46.93
N LEU A 710 52.86 -38.10 45.98
CA LEU A 710 51.56 -38.01 45.32
C LEU A 710 51.28 -39.24 44.44
N LEU A 711 52.26 -39.70 43.67
CA LEU A 711 52.13 -40.89 42.81
C LEU A 711 51.87 -42.19 43.62
N ARG A 712 52.42 -42.31 44.83
CA ARG A 712 52.11 -43.42 45.75
C ARG A 712 50.64 -43.46 46.21
N ASN A 713 49.93 -42.33 46.18
CA ASN A 713 48.48 -42.30 46.45
C ASN A 713 47.67 -42.72 45.22
N VAL A 714 48.10 -42.36 44.00
CA VAL A 714 47.48 -42.81 42.74
C VAL A 714 47.52 -44.33 42.62
N GLN A 715 48.66 -44.95 42.90
CA GLN A 715 48.85 -46.41 42.80
C GLN A 715 47.99 -47.22 43.79
N LYS A 716 47.42 -46.60 44.83
CA LYS A 716 46.45 -47.25 45.73
C LYS A 716 45.08 -47.40 45.06
N GLU A 717 44.54 -46.35 44.44
CA GLU A 717 43.26 -46.43 43.72
C GLU A 717 43.31 -47.43 42.57
N GLU A 718 44.46 -47.58 41.88
CA GLU A 718 44.60 -48.59 40.82
C GLU A 718 44.62 -50.03 41.36
N HIS A 719 45.11 -50.26 42.58
CA HIS A 719 45.04 -51.58 43.21
C HIS A 719 43.63 -51.96 43.67
N GLU A 720 42.78 -50.98 43.98
CA GLU A 720 41.35 -51.19 44.27
C GLU A 720 40.50 -51.45 43.01
N ARG A 721 41.09 -51.37 41.79
CA ARG A 721 40.40 -51.62 40.51
C ARG A 721 40.66 -53.00 39.88
N LYS A 722 41.24 -53.95 40.61
CA LYS A 722 41.25 -55.37 40.16
C LYS A 722 39.86 -55.99 40.44
N PRO A 723 39.27 -56.73 39.49
CA PRO A 723 37.83 -57.01 39.50
C PRO A 723 37.40 -58.11 40.48
N ASN A 724 36.22 -57.89 41.09
CA ASN A 724 35.13 -58.86 41.00
C ASN A 724 34.28 -58.49 39.77
#